data_AF-A0A0M9GHR4-F1
#
_entry.id   AF-A0A0M9GHR4-F1
#
_cell.length_a   1.000
_cell.length_b   1.000
_cell.length_c   1.000
_cell.angle_alpha   90.00
_cell.angle_beta   90.00
_cell.angle_gamma   90.00
#
_symmetry.space_group_name_H-M   'P 1'
#
loop_
_entity.id
_entity.type
_entity.pdbx_description
1 polymer ?
#
loop_
_entity_poly.entity_id
_entity_poly.type
_entity_poly.pdbx_seq_one_letter_code
_entity_poly.pdbx_strand_id
1 'polypeptide(L)'
;MAKKSRPATFINDPLWYKDAVIYQVHVKSFFDSNNDGIGDFPGLIAKLDYIADLGVNTIWLLPFYPSPRRDDGYDIAEYRGVHPDYGTLADARRFIAEAHKRGLRVICELVINHTSDQHPWFQRARRARRGSSARDFYVWSDTDDKYDGTRIIFLDTEKSNWTWDPVAGQYFWHRFYSHQPDLNFDNPQVMKAVLSVMRYWLDMGVDGLRLDAIPYLIERDGTNNENLPETHDVLKRIRAEIDAHYPDRMLLAEANQWPEDTQLYFGEQKGDHGDECHMAFHFPLMPRMYMALAQEDRFPITDILRQTPEIPANCQWAIFLRNHDELTLEMVTDRERDYLWNYYAADRRARINLGIRRRLAPLLERDRRRIELLNSLLLSMPGTPTLYYGDEIGMGDNIYLGDRDGVRTPMQWSIDRNGGFSRADPASLVLPPIMDPLYGYASVNVEAQAGDPHSLLNWTRRLLAVRKQQKAFGRGSLKMLSPANRRILAYTREYTDAEGKSEIILCVANVSRTAQAAELELSQFAGRVPVEMLGGNAFPPIGQLNFLLTLAPYGFYWFLLASQTQMPAWHVEPPQCMPDFTTLVLKKRLEELLEAPARTSLEQTSLPEWLPMRRWFADKHAPIEQVHIAYGLRFGEPQQPVLLSEVHVTVGGQVSRYQVPFGLLAEEQINAALPQQLALARVRRGRQVGLITDAFSLDSFVRAVIQGLQEGRVLSGEAGELHFQATAELLAQPLPADAEVRYLSAEQSNSSVVVGERVMLKLIRKVSAGIHPELEMSAYLGAGGYRHISPLLGSVVRRDPAGEESLLMIAQGLLNNQGDAWIWTQNNLERAIRDELADGTAEHEVSIDAHDELVNFAGLLGQRLGEMHQVLAAPTDNPAFSAEVSTGKDGQAWGKHIGSQVTRALQLLEQHQAQLPAADQALVARLVAGKKAILAHVQALAVQAVGGLRIRVHGDLHLGQVLVVQGDAYLIDFEGEPARSLQERRGKHSPYKDVSGVLRSFDYAAAMALDSSHSVDSSEVAQAALTRVTERYLKESRQAFIRAYEQATTSLAHEWQDPAGAQAALALFSLEKAAYEIAYEAQNRPTWLRVPLHGLDRLLSEVKTLSGGESL
;
A
#
# COMPACT_ATOMS: atom_id res chain seq x y z
N MET A 1 -12.12 51.27 -4.66
CA MET A 1 -10.82 50.58 -4.43
C MET A 1 -11.01 49.13 -4.83
N ALA A 2 -10.32 48.71 -5.89
CA ALA A 2 -10.56 47.41 -6.53
C ALA A 2 -10.04 46.25 -5.66
N LYS A 3 -10.92 45.26 -5.40
CA LYS A 3 -10.53 43.93 -4.91
C LYS A 3 -9.50 43.35 -5.89
N LYS A 4 -8.24 43.25 -5.47
CA LYS A 4 -7.25 42.40 -6.18
C LYS A 4 -7.71 40.96 -6.03
N SER A 5 -7.98 40.27 -7.13
CA SER A 5 -8.21 38.82 -7.12
C SER A 5 -6.94 38.12 -6.66
N ARG A 6 -6.99 37.41 -5.52
CA ARG A 6 -5.92 36.48 -5.12
C ARG A 6 -5.83 35.36 -6.19
N PRO A 7 -4.61 34.90 -6.55
CA PRO A 7 -4.45 33.85 -7.55
C PRO A 7 -5.04 32.53 -7.04
N ALA A 8 -5.64 31.77 -7.97
CA ALA A 8 -6.41 30.54 -7.76
C ALA A 8 -5.56 29.30 -7.41
N THR A 9 -4.34 29.47 -6.87
CA THR A 9 -3.35 28.39 -6.80
C THR A 9 -3.53 27.42 -5.64
N PHE A 10 -4.19 27.84 -4.56
CA PHE A 10 -4.40 27.01 -3.37
C PHE A 10 -5.89 26.83 -3.06
N ILE A 11 -6.26 25.65 -2.58
CA ILE A 11 -7.57 25.43 -1.94
C ILE A 11 -7.66 26.39 -0.75
N ASN A 12 -8.80 27.09 -0.61
CA ASN A 12 -9.10 27.94 0.54
C ASN A 12 -9.41 27.07 1.78
N ASP A 13 -8.49 26.20 2.18
CA ASP A 13 -8.56 25.44 3.43
C ASP A 13 -7.87 26.26 4.54
N PRO A 14 -8.61 26.74 5.55
CA PRO A 14 -8.01 27.43 6.69
C PRO A 14 -7.12 26.51 7.54
N LEU A 15 -7.22 25.18 7.40
CA LEU A 15 -6.44 24.19 8.16
C LEU A 15 -5.32 23.54 7.34
N TRP A 16 -4.90 24.15 6.22
CA TRP A 16 -3.88 23.60 5.31
C TRP A 16 -2.60 23.15 6.03
N TYR A 17 -2.24 23.83 7.12
CA TYR A 17 -1.04 23.56 7.90
C TYR A 17 -1.06 22.17 8.56
N LYS A 18 -2.23 21.54 8.74
CA LYS A 18 -2.34 20.17 9.27
C LYS A 18 -1.80 19.10 8.32
N ASP A 19 -1.82 19.39 7.03
CA ASP A 19 -1.32 18.51 5.97
C ASP A 19 0.04 18.98 5.43
N ALA A 20 0.63 20.00 6.04
CA ALA A 20 1.91 20.53 5.59
C ALA A 20 3.06 19.54 5.84
N VAL A 21 4.11 19.72 5.05
CA VAL A 21 5.47 19.24 5.33
C VAL A 21 6.35 20.46 5.17
N ILE A 22 6.91 20.92 6.30
CA ILE A 22 7.67 22.16 6.38
C ILE A 22 9.15 21.86 6.12
N TYR A 23 9.79 22.67 5.30
CA TYR A 23 11.23 22.62 5.05
C TYR A 23 11.88 23.91 5.54
N GLN A 24 12.67 23.83 6.60
CA GLN A 24 13.36 24.95 7.22
C GLN A 24 14.63 25.27 6.44
N VAL A 25 14.72 26.48 5.89
CA VAL A 25 15.82 26.94 5.04
C VAL A 25 16.41 28.25 5.53
N HIS A 26 17.74 28.35 5.48
CA HIS A 26 18.45 29.62 5.63
C HIS A 26 18.86 30.17 4.26
N VAL A 27 18.37 31.36 3.89
CA VAL A 27 18.73 32.01 2.60
C VAL A 27 20.25 32.09 2.43
N LYS A 28 20.95 32.58 3.47
CA LYS A 28 22.42 32.69 3.59
C LYS A 28 23.21 31.44 3.19
N SER A 29 22.66 30.25 3.43
CA SER A 29 23.40 28.99 3.31
C SER A 29 22.83 28.04 2.25
N PHE A 30 21.80 28.45 1.50
CA PHE A 30 21.13 27.53 0.58
C PHE A 30 21.75 27.52 -0.82
N PHE A 31 21.82 28.68 -1.51
CA PHE A 31 22.48 28.78 -2.81
C PHE A 31 22.85 30.24 -3.12
N ASP A 32 24.08 30.47 -3.55
CA ASP A 32 24.61 31.79 -3.93
C ASP A 32 24.57 31.92 -5.46
N SER A 33 23.78 32.88 -5.96
CA SER A 33 23.61 33.08 -7.40
C SER A 33 24.56 34.12 -7.98
N ASN A 34 25.00 35.08 -7.17
CA ASN A 34 25.80 36.22 -7.60
C ASN A 34 27.32 35.98 -7.42
N ASN A 35 27.70 34.91 -6.71
CA ASN A 35 29.05 34.46 -6.42
C ASN A 35 29.85 35.40 -5.48
N ASP A 36 29.17 36.04 -4.52
CA ASP A 36 29.80 36.84 -3.46
C ASP A 36 30.16 36.01 -2.21
N GLY A 37 29.73 34.76 -2.14
CA GLY A 37 29.98 33.81 -1.06
C GLY A 37 28.84 33.69 -0.04
N ILE A 38 27.72 34.39 -0.25
CA ILE A 38 26.52 34.37 0.60
C ILE A 38 25.31 33.95 -0.24
N GLY A 39 24.46 33.09 0.31
CA GLY A 39 23.23 32.68 -0.37
C GLY A 39 22.18 33.79 -0.42
N ASP A 40 21.42 33.85 -1.51
CA ASP A 40 20.53 34.96 -1.83
C ASP A 40 19.15 34.50 -2.35
N PHE A 41 18.15 35.40 -2.38
CA PHE A 41 16.80 35.06 -2.85
C PHE A 41 16.76 34.58 -4.31
N PRO A 42 17.44 35.23 -5.29
CA PRO A 42 17.54 34.70 -6.65
C PRO A 42 18.10 33.27 -6.71
N GLY A 43 19.06 32.95 -5.85
CA GLY A 43 19.63 31.62 -5.72
C GLY A 43 18.65 30.62 -5.14
N LEU A 44 17.92 31.00 -4.09
CA LEU A 44 16.85 30.17 -3.54
C LEU A 44 15.74 29.92 -4.57
N ILE A 45 15.37 30.93 -5.38
CA ILE A 45 14.42 30.78 -6.49
C ILE A 45 14.91 29.72 -7.49
N ALA A 46 16.20 29.72 -7.82
CA ALA A 46 16.79 28.74 -8.74
C ALA A 46 16.78 27.30 -8.20
N LYS A 47 16.53 27.10 -6.90
CA LYS A 47 16.49 25.80 -6.23
C LYS A 47 15.07 25.40 -5.76
N LEU A 48 14.04 26.18 -6.12
CA LEU A 48 12.65 25.84 -5.77
C LEU A 48 12.18 24.52 -6.39
N ASP A 49 12.67 24.17 -7.57
CA ASP A 49 12.33 22.89 -8.22
C ASP A 49 12.82 21.71 -7.37
N TYR A 50 14.05 21.78 -6.84
CA TYR A 50 14.57 20.77 -5.89
C TYR A 50 13.67 20.61 -4.65
N ILE A 51 13.24 21.73 -4.06
CA ILE A 51 12.38 21.72 -2.88
C ILE A 51 11.02 21.10 -3.22
N ALA A 52 10.42 21.46 -4.35
CA ALA A 52 9.16 20.88 -4.81
C ALA A 52 9.29 19.37 -5.06
N ASP A 53 10.36 18.95 -5.75
CA ASP A 53 10.66 17.55 -6.07
C ASP A 53 11.02 16.71 -4.84
N LEU A 54 11.43 17.33 -3.74
CA LEU A 54 11.60 16.65 -2.45
C LEU A 54 10.25 16.13 -1.93
N GLY A 55 9.13 16.76 -2.31
CA GLY A 55 7.79 16.41 -1.87
C GLY A 55 7.29 17.22 -0.67
N VAL A 56 8.00 18.29 -0.28
CA VAL A 56 7.54 19.25 0.73
C VAL A 56 6.58 20.26 0.11
N ASN A 57 5.74 20.90 0.93
CA ASN A 57 4.72 21.85 0.44
C ASN A 57 4.78 23.22 1.13
N THR A 58 5.69 23.40 2.08
CA THR A 58 5.81 24.64 2.85
C THR A 58 7.28 24.93 3.14
N ILE A 59 7.74 26.14 2.85
CA ILE A 59 9.09 26.61 3.18
C ILE A 59 9.00 27.50 4.40
N TRP A 60 9.81 27.21 5.41
CA TRP A 60 10.04 28.13 6.53
C TRP A 60 11.40 28.79 6.35
N LEU A 61 11.39 30.11 6.17
CA LEU A 61 12.59 30.94 6.08
C LEU A 61 13.00 31.46 7.46
N LEU A 62 14.27 31.23 7.78
CA LEU A 62 14.98 31.92 8.86
C LEU A 62 15.06 33.44 8.62
N PRO A 63 15.45 34.26 9.62
CA PRO A 63 15.43 35.71 9.49
C PRO A 63 16.27 36.19 8.29
N PHE A 64 15.62 36.93 7.39
CA PHE A 64 16.26 37.53 6.20
C PHE A 64 16.27 39.07 6.26
N TYR A 65 15.92 39.63 7.41
CA TYR A 65 15.81 41.07 7.66
C TYR A 65 17.19 41.73 7.78
N PRO A 66 17.33 43.04 7.49
CA PRO A 66 18.51 43.81 7.86
C PRO A 66 18.82 43.64 9.34
N SER A 67 20.06 43.26 9.62
CA SER A 67 20.56 42.86 10.93
C SER A 67 22.09 42.97 10.92
N PRO A 68 22.75 43.28 12.05
CA PRO A 68 24.20 43.17 12.15
C PRO A 68 24.67 41.71 12.25
N ARG A 69 23.75 40.73 12.27
CA ARG A 69 23.99 39.28 12.34
C ARG A 69 24.84 38.84 13.52
N ARG A 70 24.66 39.47 14.67
CA ARG A 70 25.34 39.07 15.91
C ARG A 70 24.66 37.86 16.56
N ASP A 71 23.38 37.63 16.22
CA ASP A 71 22.66 36.38 16.46
C ASP A 71 22.05 35.88 15.14
N ASP A 72 22.87 35.91 14.09
CA ASP A 72 22.56 35.38 12.75
C ASP A 72 21.25 35.86 12.10
N GLY A 73 20.80 37.08 12.44
CA GLY A 73 19.59 37.68 11.88
C GLY A 73 18.42 37.79 12.84
N TYR A 74 18.45 37.11 13.99
CA TYR A 74 17.44 37.25 15.05
C TYR A 74 17.50 38.62 15.74
N ASP A 75 18.68 39.25 15.73
CA ASP A 75 18.87 40.65 16.08
C ASP A 75 18.43 41.59 14.94
N ILE A 76 17.12 41.77 14.77
CA ILE A 76 16.54 42.55 13.66
C ILE A 76 16.78 44.06 13.84
N ALA A 77 17.38 44.71 12.84
CA ALA A 77 17.57 46.16 12.77
C ALA A 77 16.51 46.89 11.91
N GLU A 78 15.84 46.19 10.99
CA GLU A 78 14.71 46.73 10.22
C GLU A 78 13.71 45.63 9.80
N TYR A 79 12.49 45.63 10.37
CA TYR A 79 11.48 44.60 10.12
C TYR A 79 10.89 44.56 8.70
N ARG A 80 10.97 45.64 7.92
CA ARG A 80 10.30 45.77 6.60
C ARG A 80 11.25 45.69 5.41
N GLY A 81 12.54 45.52 5.68
CA GLY A 81 13.59 45.39 4.68
C GLY A 81 13.95 43.94 4.41
N VAL A 82 14.86 43.77 3.45
CA VAL A 82 15.60 42.53 3.21
C VAL A 82 17.08 42.86 3.40
N HIS A 83 17.83 41.99 4.08
CA HIS A 83 19.26 42.19 4.28
C HIS A 83 19.95 42.33 2.90
N PRO A 84 20.84 43.33 2.70
CA PRO A 84 21.46 43.56 1.39
C PRO A 84 22.13 42.33 0.78
N ASP A 85 22.82 41.52 1.59
CA ASP A 85 23.44 40.25 1.16
C ASP A 85 22.44 39.23 0.58
N TYR A 86 21.16 39.30 0.93
CA TYR A 86 20.14 38.34 0.44
C TYR A 86 19.40 38.84 -0.81
N GLY A 87 19.69 40.06 -1.26
CA GLY A 87 19.05 40.72 -2.39
C GLY A 87 18.07 41.81 -1.96
N THR A 88 17.02 42.02 -2.75
CA THR A 88 16.08 43.13 -2.56
C THR A 88 14.70 42.67 -2.13
N LEU A 89 13.87 43.61 -1.68
CA LEU A 89 12.45 43.36 -1.44
C LEU A 89 11.70 42.89 -2.70
N ALA A 90 12.16 43.26 -3.90
CA ALA A 90 11.59 42.76 -5.14
C ALA A 90 11.91 41.28 -5.34
N ASP A 91 13.10 40.83 -4.96
CA ASP A 91 13.50 39.43 -5.02
C ASP A 91 12.71 38.58 -4.03
N ALA A 92 12.49 39.06 -2.80
CA ALA A 92 11.63 38.39 -1.82
C ALA A 92 10.18 38.25 -2.33
N ARG A 93 9.62 39.30 -2.94
CA ARG A 93 8.28 39.23 -3.58
C ARG A 93 8.25 38.22 -4.72
N ARG A 94 9.29 38.20 -5.56
CA ARG A 94 9.42 37.24 -6.65
C ARG A 94 9.52 35.82 -6.12
N PHE A 95 10.28 35.59 -5.04
CA PHE A 95 10.39 34.31 -4.38
C PHE A 95 9.04 33.79 -3.91
N ILE A 96 8.25 34.61 -3.20
CA ILE A 96 6.90 34.22 -2.74
C ILE A 96 6.03 33.81 -3.94
N ALA A 97 6.03 34.59 -5.02
CA ALA A 97 5.25 34.29 -6.22
C ALA A 97 5.70 32.98 -6.91
N GLU A 98 7.01 32.75 -7.04
CA GLU A 98 7.56 31.54 -7.67
C GLU A 98 7.37 30.28 -6.81
N ALA A 99 7.41 30.42 -5.47
CA ALA A 99 7.06 29.36 -4.53
C ALA A 99 5.58 28.99 -4.67
N HIS A 100 4.68 29.98 -4.64
CA HIS A 100 3.24 29.78 -4.83
C HIS A 100 2.91 29.11 -6.16
N LYS A 101 3.60 29.48 -7.25
CA LYS A 101 3.43 28.87 -8.57
C LYS A 101 3.70 27.36 -8.58
N ARG A 102 4.54 26.87 -7.67
CA ARG A 102 4.89 25.45 -7.48
C ARG A 102 4.07 24.76 -6.40
N GLY A 103 3.06 25.44 -5.85
CA GLY A 103 2.26 24.92 -4.74
C GLY A 103 3.00 24.90 -3.40
N LEU A 104 4.05 25.72 -3.24
CA LEU A 104 4.80 25.85 -1.99
C LEU A 104 4.33 27.09 -1.23
N ARG A 105 3.87 26.91 0.02
CA ARG A 105 3.56 28.02 0.93
C ARG A 105 4.83 28.54 1.61
N VAL A 106 4.80 29.79 2.07
CA VAL A 106 5.96 30.45 2.69
C VAL A 106 5.63 30.92 4.10
N ILE A 107 6.42 30.44 5.08
CA ILE A 107 6.45 30.90 6.46
C ILE A 107 7.72 31.75 6.65
N CYS A 108 7.61 32.86 7.36
CA CYS A 108 8.77 33.65 7.78
C CYS A 108 8.79 33.87 9.29
N GLU A 109 9.95 34.25 9.81
CA GLU A 109 10.13 34.61 11.22
C GLU A 109 9.47 35.93 11.57
N LEU A 110 8.85 36.00 12.75
CA LEU A 110 8.44 37.24 13.36
C LEU A 110 9.00 37.29 14.79
N VAL A 111 10.20 37.86 14.92
CA VAL A 111 10.85 38.08 16.22
C VAL A 111 10.18 39.26 16.90
N ILE A 112 9.30 38.97 17.85
CA ILE A 112 8.48 39.99 18.53
C ILE A 112 8.96 40.32 19.94
N ASN A 113 9.78 39.47 20.55
CA ASN A 113 10.28 39.71 21.90
C ASN A 113 11.27 40.88 21.97
N HIS A 114 12.20 40.94 21.02
CA HIS A 114 13.33 41.86 21.06
C HIS A 114 13.67 42.40 19.66
N THR A 115 14.56 43.40 19.63
CA THR A 115 15.16 43.94 18.39
C THR A 115 16.67 44.02 18.54
N SER A 116 17.42 44.27 17.47
CA SER A 116 18.82 44.71 17.61
C SER A 116 18.94 46.03 18.38
N ASP A 117 20.02 46.20 19.15
CA ASP A 117 20.42 47.48 19.72
C ASP A 117 20.67 48.57 18.64
N GLN A 118 20.91 48.18 17.38
CA GLN A 118 21.02 49.08 16.25
C GLN A 118 19.68 49.51 15.66
N HIS A 119 18.57 48.88 16.08
CA HIS A 119 17.25 49.20 15.58
C HIS A 119 16.93 50.70 15.83
N PRO A 120 16.34 51.42 14.85
CA PRO A 120 15.99 52.83 15.03
C PRO A 120 15.09 53.11 16.22
N TRP A 121 14.34 52.10 16.70
CA TRP A 121 13.53 52.21 17.92
C TRP A 121 14.44 52.32 19.15
N PHE A 122 15.42 51.43 19.33
CA PHE A 122 16.34 51.46 20.47
C PHE A 122 17.22 52.71 20.47
N GLN A 123 17.74 53.08 19.29
CA GLN A 123 18.56 54.29 19.13
C GLN A 123 17.79 55.57 19.51
N ARG A 124 16.48 55.60 19.26
CA ARG A 124 15.61 56.69 19.75
C ARG A 124 15.33 56.55 21.25
N ALA A 125 15.01 55.35 21.74
CA ALA A 125 14.68 55.09 23.14
C ALA A 125 15.82 55.47 24.09
N ARG A 126 17.06 55.09 23.78
CA ARG A 126 18.24 55.38 24.62
C ARG A 126 18.55 56.88 24.72
N ARG A 127 18.14 57.69 23.73
CA ARG A 127 18.30 59.15 23.70
C ARG A 127 17.06 59.92 24.16
N ALA A 128 15.92 59.25 24.27
CA ALA A 128 14.66 59.87 24.68
C ALA A 128 14.63 60.16 26.18
N ARG A 129 13.82 61.15 26.57
CA ARG A 129 13.62 61.48 27.99
C ARG A 129 12.99 60.28 28.71
N ARG A 130 13.44 60.02 29.95
CA ARG A 130 12.87 59.01 30.85
C ARG A 130 11.33 59.15 30.96
N GLY A 131 10.60 58.03 30.86
CA GLY A 131 9.14 57.96 30.92
C GLY A 131 8.39 58.53 29.70
N SER A 132 9.07 58.69 28.56
CA SER A 132 8.41 59.07 27.30
C SER A 132 8.03 57.82 26.51
N SER A 133 6.98 57.91 25.69
CA SER A 133 6.53 56.77 24.87
C SER A 133 7.60 56.19 23.94
N ALA A 134 8.57 57.01 23.52
CA ALA A 134 9.73 56.57 22.74
C ALA A 134 10.80 55.87 23.61
N ARG A 135 10.96 56.28 24.87
CA ARG A 135 11.82 55.60 25.86
C ARG A 135 11.23 54.24 26.22
N ASP A 136 9.94 54.23 26.51
CA ASP A 136 9.20 53.08 27.04
C ASP A 136 8.88 52.05 25.93
N PHE A 137 9.51 52.14 24.76
CA PHE A 137 9.48 51.09 23.74
C PHE A 137 10.28 49.86 24.16
N TYR A 138 11.19 50.03 25.13
CA TYR A 138 12.03 48.99 25.74
C TYR A 138 11.88 49.06 27.27
N VAL A 139 12.32 48.00 27.94
CA VAL A 139 12.24 47.87 29.40
C VAL A 139 13.51 48.45 30.04
N TRP A 140 13.35 49.42 30.94
CA TRP A 140 14.45 50.16 31.60
C TRP A 140 14.37 50.06 33.12
N SER A 141 15.53 50.07 33.78
CA SER A 141 15.63 50.12 35.24
C SER A 141 16.85 50.95 35.69
N ASP A 142 16.74 51.56 36.88
CA ASP A 142 17.88 52.26 37.51
C ASP A 142 18.87 51.29 38.17
N THR A 143 18.42 50.08 38.51
CA THR A 143 19.25 48.98 39.06
C THR A 143 19.01 47.68 38.30
N ASP A 144 19.88 46.70 38.48
CA ASP A 144 19.78 45.35 37.92
C ASP A 144 19.05 44.35 38.86
N ASP A 145 18.44 44.83 39.95
CA ASP A 145 17.79 43.99 40.98
C ASP A 145 16.37 43.54 40.61
N LYS A 146 15.76 44.13 39.57
CA LYS A 146 14.39 43.80 39.17
C LYS A 146 14.32 42.44 38.49
N TYR A 147 13.16 41.79 38.62
CA TYR A 147 12.92 40.46 38.05
C TYR A 147 13.85 39.36 38.60
N ASP A 148 14.22 39.49 39.88
CA ASP A 148 15.02 38.49 40.60
C ASP A 148 14.37 37.09 40.53
N GLY A 149 15.21 36.07 40.36
CA GLY A 149 14.78 34.68 40.14
C GLY A 149 14.55 34.28 38.67
N THR A 150 14.69 35.20 37.71
CA THR A 150 14.66 34.87 36.26
C THR A 150 15.94 34.17 35.84
N ARG A 151 15.82 33.06 35.09
CA ARG A 151 16.98 32.37 34.52
C ARG A 151 17.63 33.17 33.39
N ILE A 152 18.93 32.96 33.19
CA ILE A 152 19.67 33.45 32.01
C ILE A 152 19.67 32.32 30.97
N ILE A 153 19.23 32.60 29.74
CA ILE A 153 19.14 31.60 28.68
C ILE A 153 20.54 31.28 28.13
N PHE A 154 21.28 32.30 27.68
CA PHE A 154 22.64 32.17 27.16
C PHE A 154 23.71 32.30 28.24
N LEU A 155 23.66 31.38 29.20
CA LEU A 155 24.51 31.30 30.38
C LEU A 155 26.02 31.15 30.11
N ASP A 156 26.41 30.73 28.91
CA ASP A 156 27.82 30.70 28.49
C ASP A 156 28.37 32.08 28.12
N THR A 157 27.50 33.06 27.82
CA THR A 157 27.89 34.39 27.30
C THR A 157 27.44 35.54 28.20
N GLU A 158 26.19 35.54 28.63
CA GLU A 158 25.59 36.64 29.39
C GLU A 158 25.69 36.38 30.90
N LYS A 159 26.01 37.44 31.66
CA LYS A 159 26.15 37.36 33.13
C LYS A 159 24.89 37.80 33.88
N SER A 160 24.04 38.55 33.20
CA SER A 160 22.80 39.13 33.72
C SER A 160 21.85 39.35 32.55
N ASN A 161 20.55 39.39 32.82
CA ASN A 161 19.52 39.82 31.86
C ASN A 161 19.39 41.37 31.83
N TRP A 162 20.19 42.10 32.60
CA TRP A 162 20.28 43.55 32.60
C TRP A 162 21.65 44.03 32.13
N THR A 163 21.67 44.93 31.16
CA THR A 163 22.91 45.58 30.68
C THR A 163 22.82 47.09 30.84
N TRP A 164 23.89 47.71 31.35
CA TRP A 164 23.98 49.17 31.50
C TRP A 164 24.19 49.86 30.15
N ASP A 165 23.30 50.78 29.79
CA ASP A 165 23.48 51.65 28.63
C ASP A 165 24.07 53.02 29.04
N PRO A 166 25.28 53.36 28.58
CA PRO A 166 25.98 54.58 29.00
C PRO A 166 25.35 55.88 28.46
N VAL A 167 24.54 55.82 27.39
CA VAL A 167 23.87 56.99 26.82
C VAL A 167 22.56 57.26 27.57
N ALA A 168 21.85 56.19 27.88
CA ALA A 168 20.58 56.21 28.58
C ALA A 168 20.74 56.44 30.10
N GLY A 169 21.92 56.12 30.64
CA GLY A 169 22.23 56.17 32.07
C GLY A 169 21.30 55.29 32.91
N GLN A 170 20.90 54.14 32.37
CA GLN A 170 20.02 53.14 32.98
C GLN A 170 20.36 51.74 32.42
N TYR A 171 19.97 50.70 33.15
CA TYR A 171 19.96 49.34 32.65
C TYR A 171 18.78 49.12 31.71
N PHE A 172 18.96 48.30 30.67
CA PHE A 172 17.87 47.76 29.86
C PHE A 172 17.83 46.24 29.95
N TRP A 173 16.63 45.68 29.80
CA TRP A 173 16.39 44.25 29.86
C TRP A 173 16.69 43.56 28.52
N HIS A 174 17.23 42.35 28.59
CA HIS A 174 17.39 41.44 27.47
C HIS A 174 17.33 39.99 27.97
N ARG A 175 16.54 39.13 27.30
CA ARG A 175 16.49 37.69 27.61
C ARG A 175 17.57 36.87 26.92
N PHE A 176 18.02 37.38 25.78
CA PHE A 176 19.06 36.80 24.93
C PHE A 176 20.35 37.61 25.11
N TYR A 177 21.06 37.91 24.03
CA TYR A 177 22.28 38.70 24.13
C TYR A 177 22.01 40.16 24.49
N SER A 178 22.99 40.81 25.10
CA SER A 178 22.96 42.24 25.46
C SER A 178 22.69 43.18 24.26
N HIS A 179 22.92 42.73 23.03
CA HIS A 179 22.58 43.49 21.82
C HIS A 179 21.19 43.19 21.25
N GLN A 180 20.37 42.45 21.98
CA GLN A 180 18.96 42.14 21.70
C GLN A 180 18.07 42.73 22.80
N PRO A 181 17.96 44.07 22.93
CA PRO A 181 17.08 44.68 23.91
C PRO A 181 15.60 44.30 23.70
N ASP A 182 14.95 43.90 24.79
CA ASP A 182 13.58 43.42 24.81
C ASP A 182 12.56 44.57 24.66
N LEU A 183 11.53 44.31 23.84
CA LEU A 183 10.43 45.24 23.59
C LEU A 183 9.46 45.24 24.77
N ASN A 184 9.02 46.42 25.17
CA ASN A 184 8.10 46.57 26.29
C ASN A 184 6.64 46.42 25.85
N PHE A 185 6.04 45.24 26.03
CA PHE A 185 4.64 44.99 25.66
C PHE A 185 3.60 45.65 26.57
N ASP A 186 3.98 46.19 27.74
CA ASP A 186 3.10 47.06 28.53
C ASP A 186 2.84 48.40 27.81
N ASN A 187 3.69 48.77 26.84
CA ASN A 187 3.48 49.93 25.99
C ASN A 187 2.60 49.59 24.78
N PRO A 188 1.37 50.14 24.67
CA PRO A 188 0.46 49.81 23.57
C PRO A 188 0.98 50.20 22.17
N GLN A 189 1.98 51.09 22.09
CA GLN A 189 2.63 51.43 20.81
C GLN A 189 3.48 50.28 20.26
N VAL A 190 4.08 49.45 21.13
CA VAL A 190 4.85 48.26 20.74
C VAL A 190 3.90 47.27 20.05
N MET A 191 2.77 46.97 20.68
CA MET A 191 1.76 46.09 20.10
C MET A 191 1.26 46.61 18.74
N LYS A 192 1.01 47.91 18.61
CA LYS A 192 0.61 48.52 17.33
C LYS A 192 1.70 48.38 16.26
N ALA A 193 2.98 48.50 16.63
CA ALA A 193 4.09 48.33 15.72
C ALA A 193 4.22 46.87 15.24
N VAL A 194 4.11 45.90 16.16
CA VAL A 194 4.14 44.46 15.87
C VAL A 194 3.03 44.08 14.89
N LEU A 195 1.77 44.45 15.17
CA LEU A 195 0.65 44.18 14.26
C LEU A 195 0.85 44.84 12.88
N SER A 196 1.50 46.01 12.83
CA SER A 196 1.80 46.70 11.58
C SER A 196 2.93 46.04 10.77
N VAL A 197 3.88 45.37 11.42
CA VAL A 197 4.90 44.54 10.75
C VAL A 197 4.27 43.25 10.25
N MET A 198 3.46 42.60 11.08
CA MET A 198 2.72 41.39 10.71
C MET A 198 1.89 41.60 9.44
N ARG A 199 1.01 42.61 9.42
CA ARG A 199 0.18 42.94 8.26
C ARG A 199 1.01 43.21 7.00
N TYR A 200 2.17 43.86 7.14
CA TYR A 200 3.04 44.18 5.99
C TYR A 200 3.51 42.92 5.25
N TRP A 201 3.92 41.87 5.96
CA TRP A 201 4.36 40.61 5.34
C TRP A 201 3.19 39.74 4.86
N LEU A 202 2.08 39.71 5.61
CA LEU A 202 0.88 38.99 5.19
C LEU A 202 0.24 39.60 3.93
N ASP A 203 0.21 40.93 3.81
CA ASP A 203 -0.22 41.67 2.62
C ASP A 203 0.69 41.40 1.41
N MET A 204 1.97 41.07 1.66
CA MET A 204 2.93 40.72 0.63
C MET A 204 2.72 39.31 0.06
N GLY A 205 1.99 38.45 0.79
CA GLY A 205 1.67 37.09 0.37
C GLY A 205 2.29 35.99 1.22
N VAL A 206 2.97 36.31 2.32
CA VAL A 206 3.41 35.29 3.30
C VAL A 206 2.21 34.52 3.83
N ASP A 207 2.34 33.21 3.95
CA ASP A 207 1.26 32.27 4.34
C ASP A 207 1.22 32.00 5.85
N GLY A 208 2.33 32.17 6.55
CA GLY A 208 2.39 32.00 8.00
C GLY A 208 3.59 32.68 8.64
N LEU A 209 3.54 32.77 9.97
CA LEU A 209 4.56 33.43 10.77
C LEU A 209 4.98 32.52 11.91
N ARG A 210 6.28 32.21 12.02
CA ARG A 210 6.84 31.65 13.25
C ARG A 210 7.03 32.80 14.23
N LEU A 211 6.37 32.74 15.38
CA LEU A 211 6.57 33.69 16.45
C LEU A 211 7.73 33.18 17.32
N ASP A 212 8.82 33.90 17.28
CA ASP A 212 10.06 33.57 18.00
C ASP A 212 10.02 34.15 19.42
N ALA A 213 10.57 33.40 20.38
CA ALA A 213 10.77 33.82 21.76
C ALA A 213 9.49 34.26 22.51
N ILE A 214 8.32 33.71 22.14
CA ILE A 214 7.04 34.17 22.69
C ILE A 214 6.79 33.90 24.17
N PRO A 215 7.46 32.97 24.87
CA PRO A 215 7.26 32.84 26.31
C PRO A 215 7.70 34.04 27.14
N TYR A 216 8.46 34.97 26.54
CA TYR A 216 9.23 35.96 27.27
C TYR A 216 8.71 37.40 27.12
N LEU A 217 7.55 37.62 26.46
CA LEU A 217 7.09 38.97 26.07
C LEU A 217 6.77 39.93 27.22
N ILE A 218 6.43 39.42 28.40
CA ILE A 218 6.02 40.23 29.55
C ILE A 218 6.82 39.80 30.78
N GLU A 219 7.24 40.79 31.57
CA GLU A 219 7.94 40.60 32.84
C GLU A 219 7.17 41.21 34.04
N ARG A 220 7.15 40.48 35.16
CA ARG A 220 6.55 40.83 36.45
C ARG A 220 7.48 40.43 37.59
N ASP A 221 7.68 41.35 38.54
CA ASP A 221 8.44 41.08 39.76
C ASP A 221 7.82 39.91 40.55
N GLY A 222 8.67 39.04 41.10
CA GLY A 222 8.25 37.87 41.87
C GLY A 222 7.79 36.67 41.02
N THR A 223 7.98 36.72 39.70
CA THR A 223 7.73 35.60 38.78
C THR A 223 9.02 35.16 38.10
N ASN A 224 8.98 34.03 37.38
CA ASN A 224 10.09 33.59 36.53
C ASN A 224 10.12 34.30 35.15
N ASN A 225 9.15 35.18 34.86
CA ASN A 225 9.03 35.92 33.59
C ASN A 225 8.93 35.04 32.35
N GLU A 226 8.27 33.88 32.48
CA GLU A 226 7.96 32.98 31.37
C GLU A 226 6.48 32.59 31.44
N ASN A 227 5.81 32.47 30.28
CA ASN A 227 4.43 31.98 30.16
C ASN A 227 3.40 32.82 30.97
N LEU A 228 3.66 34.11 31.18
CA LEU A 228 2.75 34.95 31.98
C LEU A 228 1.39 35.11 31.28
N PRO A 229 0.27 35.21 32.02
CA PRO A 229 -1.06 35.38 31.44
C PRO A 229 -1.16 36.56 30.46
N GLU A 230 -0.47 37.66 30.75
CA GLU A 230 -0.46 38.84 29.89
C GLU A 230 0.26 38.59 28.54
N THR A 231 1.24 37.69 28.51
CA THR A 231 1.87 37.22 27.27
C THR A 231 0.83 36.53 26.39
N HIS A 232 0.01 35.66 26.97
CA HIS A 232 -1.09 35.00 26.26
C HIS A 232 -2.14 36.00 25.75
N ASP A 233 -2.46 37.05 26.51
CA ASP A 233 -3.35 38.12 26.06
C ASP A 233 -2.79 38.87 24.83
N VAL A 234 -1.47 39.08 24.76
CA VAL A 234 -0.80 39.63 23.57
C VAL A 234 -1.01 38.69 22.37
N LEU A 235 -0.79 37.39 22.54
CA LEU A 235 -0.94 36.40 21.47
C LEU A 235 -2.39 36.29 20.97
N LYS A 236 -3.39 36.28 21.87
CA LYS A 236 -4.82 36.30 21.51
C LYS A 236 -5.16 37.51 20.64
N ARG A 237 -4.59 38.67 20.94
CA ARG A 237 -4.78 39.89 20.14
C ARG A 237 -4.12 39.80 18.76
N ILE A 238 -2.95 39.17 18.65
CA ILE A 238 -2.30 38.90 17.35
C ILE A 238 -3.17 37.93 16.53
N ARG A 239 -3.66 36.85 17.15
CA ARG A 239 -4.53 35.87 16.51
C ARG A 239 -5.84 36.47 16.03
N ALA A 240 -6.52 37.25 16.87
CA ALA A 240 -7.77 37.91 16.52
C ALA A 240 -7.62 38.84 15.30
N GLU A 241 -6.46 39.51 15.16
CA GLU A 241 -6.14 40.33 14.02
C GLU A 241 -5.98 39.52 12.73
N ILE A 242 -5.35 38.34 12.81
CA ILE A 242 -5.22 37.39 11.70
C ILE A 242 -6.58 36.82 11.31
N ASP A 243 -7.36 36.30 12.24
CA ASP A 243 -8.66 35.69 11.94
C ASP A 243 -9.63 36.69 11.28
N ALA A 244 -9.54 37.97 11.66
CA ALA A 244 -10.39 39.03 11.09
C ALA A 244 -10.03 39.43 9.65
N HIS A 245 -8.77 39.33 9.24
CA HIS A 245 -8.30 39.90 7.96
C HIS A 245 -7.62 38.90 7.02
N TYR A 246 -7.13 37.78 7.55
CA TYR A 246 -6.31 36.79 6.84
C TYR A 246 -6.67 35.35 7.27
N PRO A 247 -7.88 34.86 6.96
CA PRO A 247 -8.40 33.58 7.48
C PRO A 247 -7.66 32.33 6.97
N ASP A 248 -6.78 32.47 5.97
CA ASP A 248 -5.98 31.41 5.36
C ASP A 248 -4.49 31.48 5.76
N ARG A 249 -4.19 32.09 6.93
CA ARG A 249 -2.84 32.27 7.47
C ARG A 249 -2.65 31.56 8.79
N MET A 250 -1.39 31.28 9.12
CA MET A 250 -1.02 30.43 10.25
C MET A 250 0.01 31.12 11.17
N LEU A 251 -0.10 30.86 12.48
CA LEU A 251 0.87 31.25 13.51
C LEU A 251 1.51 30.01 14.13
N LEU A 252 2.84 29.93 14.12
CA LEU A 252 3.62 28.86 14.68
C LEU A 252 4.41 29.36 15.89
N ALA A 253 4.07 28.86 17.08
CA ALA A 253 4.73 29.19 18.33
C ALA A 253 6.07 28.46 18.49
N GLU A 254 7.13 29.22 18.73
CA GLU A 254 8.31 28.71 19.40
C GLU A 254 8.18 28.89 20.92
N ALA A 255 7.69 27.84 21.58
CA ALA A 255 7.64 27.75 23.04
C ALA A 255 8.35 26.47 23.49
N ASN A 256 9.64 26.58 23.81
CA ASN A 256 10.42 25.47 24.36
C ASN A 256 10.14 25.32 25.87
N GLN A 257 8.99 24.74 26.20
CA GLN A 257 8.49 24.58 27.57
C GLN A 257 8.06 23.12 27.82
N TRP A 258 7.64 22.80 29.04
CA TRP A 258 7.02 21.51 29.34
C TRP A 258 5.69 21.34 28.58
N PRO A 259 5.20 20.09 28.36
CA PRO A 259 3.99 19.85 27.56
C PRO A 259 2.76 20.65 28.02
N GLU A 260 2.52 20.71 29.33
CA GLU A 260 1.41 21.42 29.97
C GLU A 260 1.46 22.94 29.73
N ASP A 261 2.66 23.53 29.75
CA ASP A 261 2.85 24.96 29.52
C ASP A 261 2.79 25.29 28.02
N THR A 262 3.31 24.40 27.17
CA THR A 262 3.30 24.58 25.71
C THR A 262 1.87 24.51 25.17
N GLN A 263 0.99 23.71 25.79
CA GLN A 263 -0.41 23.61 25.40
C GLN A 263 -1.14 24.97 25.53
N LEU A 264 -0.77 25.81 26.50
CA LEU A 264 -1.42 27.09 26.75
C LEU A 264 -1.32 28.05 25.55
N TYR A 265 -0.27 27.90 24.72
CA TYR A 265 -0.06 28.71 23.52
C TYR A 265 -1.05 28.43 22.38
N PHE A 266 -1.91 27.41 22.52
CA PHE A 266 -3.06 27.21 21.64
C PHE A 266 -4.29 28.03 22.06
N GLY A 267 -4.29 28.61 23.27
CA GLY A 267 -5.36 29.44 23.80
C GLY A 267 -6.39 28.70 24.64
N GLU A 268 -7.49 29.37 24.98
CA GLU A 268 -8.57 28.80 25.79
C GLU A 268 -9.39 27.78 24.99
N GLN A 269 -9.68 26.61 25.58
CA GLN A 269 -10.64 25.66 25.03
C GLN A 269 -12.08 26.21 25.16
N LYS A 270 -12.52 27.02 24.20
CA LYS A 270 -13.94 27.37 24.03
C LYS A 270 -14.58 26.42 23.02
N GLY A 271 -14.89 25.20 23.46
CA GLY A 271 -15.31 24.12 22.56
C GLY A 271 -14.16 23.64 21.68
N ASP A 272 -14.40 23.46 20.38
CA ASP A 272 -13.43 22.86 19.44
C ASP A 272 -12.38 23.86 18.87
N HIS A 273 -12.36 25.12 19.33
CA HIS A 273 -11.56 26.20 18.74
C HIS A 273 -10.57 26.85 19.73
N GLY A 274 -9.29 26.88 19.36
CA GLY A 274 -8.22 27.65 20.01
C GLY A 274 -8.04 29.05 19.42
N ASP A 275 -7.76 30.03 20.29
CA ASP A 275 -7.74 31.48 20.02
C ASP A 275 -6.37 32.15 20.15
N GLU A 276 -5.27 31.38 20.23
CA GLU A 276 -3.89 31.88 20.18
C GLU A 276 -3.13 31.37 18.94
N CYS A 277 -2.09 30.56 19.09
CA CYS A 277 -1.33 30.04 17.96
C CYS A 277 -2.05 28.84 17.31
N HIS A 278 -1.91 28.73 15.99
CA HIS A 278 -2.46 27.61 15.23
C HIS A 278 -1.60 26.36 15.43
N MET A 279 -0.28 26.58 15.52
CA MET A 279 0.71 25.54 15.70
C MET A 279 1.68 25.89 16.82
N ALA A 280 2.25 24.87 17.45
CA ALA A 280 3.39 25.00 18.36
C ALA A 280 4.38 23.86 18.11
N PHE A 281 5.67 24.11 18.30
CA PHE A 281 6.67 23.04 18.22
C PHE A 281 6.55 22.07 19.39
N HIS A 282 6.59 20.77 19.08
CA HIS A 282 6.55 19.72 20.10
C HIS A 282 7.94 19.45 20.68
N PHE A 283 8.54 20.48 21.31
CA PHE A 283 9.87 20.40 21.94
C PHE A 283 10.03 19.22 22.92
N PRO A 284 9.04 18.89 23.77
CA PRO A 284 9.19 17.77 24.72
C PRO A 284 9.42 16.40 24.06
N LEU A 285 8.83 16.15 22.88
CA LEU A 285 8.91 14.87 22.20
C LEU A 285 10.29 14.63 21.57
N MET A 286 10.90 15.67 21.02
CA MET A 286 12.14 15.59 20.24
C MET A 286 13.29 14.92 21.03
N PRO A 287 13.68 15.36 22.24
CA PRO A 287 14.76 14.72 23.01
C PRO A 287 14.43 13.27 23.39
N ARG A 288 13.15 12.96 23.63
CA ARG A 288 12.72 11.62 24.02
C ARG A 288 12.82 10.62 22.86
N MET A 289 12.71 11.07 21.61
CA MET A 289 13.02 10.22 20.46
C MET A 289 14.48 9.76 20.47
N TYR A 290 15.43 10.67 20.72
CA TYR A 290 16.85 10.34 20.84
C TYR A 290 17.14 9.46 22.06
N MET A 291 16.48 9.72 23.20
CA MET A 291 16.61 8.88 24.39
C MET A 291 16.11 7.45 24.15
N ALA A 292 14.98 7.28 23.47
CA ALA A 292 14.41 5.97 23.20
C ALA A 292 15.34 5.09 22.35
N LEU A 293 16.03 5.68 21.37
CA LEU A 293 17.07 5.00 20.60
C LEU A 293 18.29 4.65 21.45
N ALA A 294 18.76 5.58 22.29
CA ALA A 294 19.95 5.37 23.12
C ALA A 294 19.72 4.31 24.22
N GLN A 295 18.52 4.28 24.81
CA GLN A 295 18.13 3.32 25.85
C GLN A 295 17.59 2.00 25.26
N GLU A 296 17.33 1.94 23.95
CA GLU A 296 16.60 0.86 23.29
C GLU A 296 15.25 0.55 23.99
N ASP A 297 14.54 1.59 24.41
CA ASP A 297 13.28 1.48 25.17
C ASP A 297 12.29 2.54 24.67
N ARG A 298 11.08 2.12 24.31
CA ARG A 298 10.02 3.04 23.86
C ARG A 298 9.47 3.95 24.95
N PHE A 299 9.75 3.62 26.22
CA PHE A 299 9.14 4.27 27.38
C PHE A 299 9.22 5.81 27.35
N PRO A 300 10.38 6.46 27.08
CA PRO A 300 10.48 7.92 27.05
C PRO A 300 9.50 8.58 26.07
N ILE A 301 9.30 8.00 24.89
CA ILE A 301 8.33 8.49 23.89
C ILE A 301 6.91 8.30 24.40
N THR A 302 6.57 7.11 24.90
CA THR A 302 5.20 6.83 25.34
C THR A 302 4.81 7.60 26.60
N ASP A 303 5.77 7.90 27.47
CA ASP A 303 5.54 8.63 28.71
C ASP A 303 5.27 10.11 28.42
N ILE A 304 6.11 10.75 27.59
CA ILE A 304 5.91 12.16 27.25
C ILE A 304 4.63 12.40 26.44
N LEU A 305 4.26 11.46 25.55
CA LEU A 305 3.00 11.55 24.80
C LEU A 305 1.76 11.36 25.68
N ARG A 306 1.86 10.61 26.80
CA ARG A 306 0.77 10.50 27.78
C ARG A 306 0.61 11.75 28.63
N GLN A 307 1.72 12.47 28.88
CA GLN A 307 1.72 13.74 29.62
C GLN A 307 1.30 14.91 28.74
N THR A 308 1.40 14.77 27.42
CA THR A 308 1.01 15.81 26.45
C THR A 308 -0.52 15.93 26.40
N PRO A 309 -1.11 17.06 26.81
CA PRO A 309 -2.55 17.22 26.83
C PRO A 309 -3.17 17.30 25.43
N GLU A 310 -4.50 17.11 25.35
CA GLU A 310 -5.24 17.32 24.10
C GLU A 310 -5.25 18.80 23.70
N ILE A 311 -5.11 19.06 22.40
CA ILE A 311 -5.10 20.40 21.83
C ILE A 311 -6.44 20.72 21.13
N PRO A 312 -6.81 22.00 20.95
CA PRO A 312 -8.01 22.37 20.20
C PRO A 312 -8.04 21.78 18.78
N ALA A 313 -9.24 21.46 18.26
CA ALA A 313 -9.40 20.73 17.00
C ALA A 313 -8.92 21.51 15.77
N ASN A 314 -8.83 22.84 15.82
CA ASN A 314 -8.21 23.68 14.78
C ASN A 314 -6.68 23.82 14.93
N CYS A 315 -6.08 23.40 16.05
CA CYS A 315 -4.65 23.53 16.31
C CYS A 315 -3.85 22.28 15.90
N GLN A 316 -2.53 22.38 15.85
CA GLN A 316 -1.66 21.29 15.42
C GLN A 316 -0.23 21.37 15.99
N TRP A 317 0.34 20.24 16.38
CA TRP A 317 1.76 20.17 16.73
C TRP A 317 2.66 20.26 15.48
N ALA A 318 3.78 20.97 15.57
CA ALA A 318 4.90 20.89 14.63
C ALA A 318 5.97 19.95 15.21
N ILE A 319 6.25 18.85 14.50
CA ILE A 319 7.22 17.84 14.90
C ILE A 319 8.51 18.07 14.13
N PHE A 320 9.66 17.95 14.79
CA PHE A 320 10.97 18.12 14.17
C PHE A 320 12.00 17.23 14.88
N LEU A 321 13.08 16.88 14.17
CA LEU A 321 14.20 16.11 14.75
C LEU A 321 15.36 17.02 15.12
N ARG A 322 15.66 17.99 14.26
CA ARG A 322 16.69 19.03 14.41
C ARG A 322 16.20 20.31 13.74
N ASN A 323 16.88 21.39 14.04
CA ASN A 323 16.64 22.72 13.51
C ASN A 323 18.00 23.45 13.42
N HIS A 324 17.94 24.73 13.09
CA HIS A 324 19.11 25.61 13.03
C HIS A 324 19.79 25.93 14.38
N ASP A 325 19.22 25.53 15.51
CA ASP A 325 19.79 25.70 16.84
C ASP A 325 20.43 24.40 17.32
N GLU A 326 20.93 24.39 18.55
CA GLU A 326 21.30 23.17 19.24
C GLU A 326 20.09 22.27 19.52
N LEU A 327 20.36 20.99 19.76
CA LEU A 327 19.40 20.09 20.38
C LEU A 327 19.26 20.55 21.83
N THR A 328 18.24 21.35 22.10
CA THR A 328 17.97 21.90 23.43
C THR A 328 17.62 20.79 24.44
N LEU A 329 18.25 20.84 25.61
CA LEU A 329 17.99 19.97 26.76
C LEU A 329 17.61 20.83 27.98
N GLU A 330 16.94 21.96 27.76
CA GLU A 330 16.41 22.80 28.83
C GLU A 330 15.24 22.09 29.54
N MET A 331 14.28 21.60 28.75
CA MET A 331 13.03 20.97 29.22
C MET A 331 13.16 19.44 29.34
N VAL A 332 14.25 19.01 29.97
CA VAL A 332 14.47 17.62 30.41
C VAL A 332 14.94 17.61 31.86
N THR A 333 14.79 16.49 32.56
CA THR A 333 15.34 16.36 33.91
C THR A 333 16.87 16.36 33.87
N ASP A 334 17.52 16.77 34.96
CA ASP A 334 18.99 16.82 35.03
C ASP A 334 19.65 15.47 34.69
N ARG A 335 19.01 14.39 35.12
CA ARG A 335 19.49 13.03 34.90
C ARG A 335 19.37 12.58 33.43
N GLU A 336 18.33 13.02 32.74
CA GLU A 336 18.17 12.82 31.29
C GLU A 336 19.16 13.65 30.49
N ARG A 337 19.38 14.91 30.92
CA ARG A 337 20.37 15.81 30.30
C ARG A 337 21.77 15.21 30.34
N ASP A 338 22.21 14.77 31.52
CA ASP A 338 23.52 14.13 31.71
C ASP A 338 23.67 12.88 30.84
N TYR A 339 22.60 12.07 30.73
CA TYR A 339 22.59 10.88 29.89
C TYR A 339 22.78 11.24 28.40
N LEU A 340 22.01 12.20 27.88
CA LEU A 340 22.08 12.63 26.48
C LEU A 340 23.42 13.28 26.15
N TRP A 341 23.97 14.10 27.06
CA TRP A 341 25.31 14.66 26.91
C TRP A 341 26.40 13.58 26.84
N ASN A 342 26.33 12.57 27.68
CA ASN A 342 27.34 11.51 27.68
C ASN A 342 27.24 10.59 26.46
N TYR A 343 26.03 10.37 25.94
CA TYR A 343 25.81 9.51 24.79
C TYR A 343 26.07 10.23 23.45
N TYR A 344 25.47 11.41 23.24
CA TYR A 344 25.47 12.09 21.93
C TYR A 344 26.51 13.21 21.79
N ALA A 345 27.06 13.70 22.92
CA ALA A 345 28.03 14.79 22.99
C ALA A 345 29.23 14.44 23.88
N ALA A 346 29.87 13.30 23.55
CA ALA A 346 31.09 12.86 24.23
C ALA A 346 32.22 13.91 24.13
N ASP A 347 32.35 14.57 22.98
CA ASP A 347 33.17 15.79 22.88
C ASP A 347 32.44 16.96 23.55
N ARG A 348 33.05 17.51 24.60
CA ARG A 348 32.53 18.68 25.32
C ARG A 348 32.34 19.91 24.43
N ARG A 349 33.08 20.04 23.33
CA ARG A 349 32.90 21.15 22.37
C ARG A 349 31.55 21.08 21.65
N ALA A 350 30.94 19.90 21.54
CA ALA A 350 29.62 19.76 20.95
C ALA A 350 28.48 20.23 21.89
N ARG A 351 28.79 20.56 23.16
CA ARG A 351 27.86 21.11 24.13
C ARG A 351 27.89 22.64 24.07
N ILE A 352 26.74 23.27 24.14
CA ILE A 352 26.58 24.72 24.21
C ILE A 352 25.31 25.03 25.01
N ASN A 353 25.35 26.03 25.89
CA ASN A 353 24.29 26.33 26.84
C ASN A 353 23.84 25.03 27.56
N LEU A 354 22.55 24.70 27.49
CA LEU A 354 21.98 23.45 27.97
C LEU A 354 21.61 22.49 26.82
N GLY A 355 22.41 22.40 25.76
CA GLY A 355 22.09 21.58 24.60
C GLY A 355 23.29 20.95 23.87
N ILE A 356 23.03 20.44 22.66
CA ILE A 356 24.01 19.75 21.80
C ILE A 356 23.97 20.32 20.36
N ARG A 357 25.02 21.03 19.96
CA ARG A 357 25.12 21.69 18.64
C ARG A 357 25.63 20.75 17.54
N ARG A 358 24.85 19.71 17.25
CA ARG A 358 25.15 18.73 16.19
C ARG A 358 23.97 18.54 15.24
N ARG A 359 24.24 18.10 14.01
CA ARG A 359 23.24 17.70 13.01
C ARG A 359 22.73 16.29 13.25
N LEU A 360 21.65 15.92 12.56
CA LEU A 360 21.00 14.61 12.70
C LEU A 360 21.95 13.44 12.38
N ALA A 361 22.59 13.44 11.21
CA ALA A 361 23.44 12.33 10.80
C ALA A 361 24.67 12.12 11.72
N PRO A 362 25.38 13.19 12.16
CA PRO A 362 26.43 13.06 13.16
C PRO A 362 25.95 12.60 14.54
N LEU A 363 24.76 13.02 15.01
CA LEU A 363 24.16 12.52 16.25
C LEU A 363 23.91 11.01 16.19
N LEU A 364 23.53 10.50 15.02
CA LEU A 364 23.25 9.08 14.82
C LEU A 364 24.46 8.28 14.29
N GLU A 365 25.66 8.87 14.34
CA GLU A 365 26.92 8.23 13.95
C GLU A 365 26.91 7.69 12.51
N ARG A 366 26.17 8.37 11.60
CA ARG A 366 25.99 7.96 10.19
C ARG A 366 25.27 6.61 10.00
N ASP A 367 24.67 6.01 11.04
CA ASP A 367 23.85 4.81 10.86
C ASP A 367 22.55 5.19 10.14
N ARG A 368 22.51 4.91 8.84
CA ARG A 368 21.37 5.17 7.97
C ARG A 368 20.06 4.61 8.53
N ARG A 369 20.08 3.43 9.16
CA ARG A 369 18.85 2.83 9.69
C ARG A 369 18.28 3.63 10.85
N ARG A 370 19.13 4.23 11.68
CA ARG A 370 18.70 5.16 12.75
C ARG A 370 18.12 6.44 12.17
N ILE A 371 18.73 6.97 11.10
CA ILE A 371 18.22 8.17 10.40
C ILE A 371 16.84 7.88 9.80
N GLU A 372 16.69 6.73 9.13
CA GLU A 372 15.42 6.30 8.54
C GLU A 372 14.35 6.08 9.60
N LEU A 373 14.70 5.45 10.73
CA LEU A 373 13.79 5.25 11.86
C LEU A 373 13.31 6.58 12.46
N LEU A 374 14.21 7.52 12.73
CA LEU A 374 13.78 8.80 13.29
C LEU A 374 12.95 9.63 12.29
N ASN A 375 13.29 9.59 11.01
CA ASN A 375 12.48 10.24 9.98
C ASN A 375 11.11 9.56 9.82
N SER A 376 11.00 8.24 9.99
CA SER A 376 9.70 7.58 10.00
C SER A 376 8.86 8.07 11.18
N LEU A 377 9.42 8.13 12.39
CA LEU A 377 8.73 8.70 13.55
C LEU A 377 8.34 10.17 13.36
N LEU A 378 9.21 11.00 12.78
CA LEU A 378 8.90 12.39 12.42
C LEU A 378 7.67 12.49 11.53
N LEU A 379 7.58 11.61 10.53
CA LEU A 379 6.54 11.66 9.50
C LEU A 379 5.22 10.98 9.92
N SER A 380 5.25 10.04 10.87
CA SER A 380 4.07 9.28 11.31
C SER A 380 3.48 9.67 12.67
N MET A 381 4.18 10.46 13.48
CA MET A 381 3.65 11.01 14.75
C MET A 381 2.56 12.09 14.52
N PRO A 382 1.68 12.36 15.50
CA PRO A 382 0.55 13.27 15.32
C PRO A 382 1.01 14.74 15.23
N GLY A 383 1.09 15.25 14.01
CA GLY A 383 1.46 16.63 13.74
C GLY A 383 2.00 16.85 12.34
N THR A 384 2.57 18.04 12.17
CA THR A 384 3.14 18.51 10.91
C THR A 384 4.66 18.40 10.98
N PRO A 385 5.30 17.57 10.14
CA PRO A 385 6.74 17.40 10.17
C PRO A 385 7.46 18.62 9.61
N THR A 386 8.58 18.97 10.27
CA THR A 386 9.51 20.01 9.86
C THR A 386 10.89 19.39 9.64
N LEU A 387 11.35 19.43 8.39
CA LEU A 387 12.66 18.97 7.95
C LEU A 387 13.64 20.14 7.96
N TYR A 388 14.88 19.89 8.39
CA TYR A 388 15.96 20.88 8.35
C TYR A 388 16.81 20.69 7.09
N TYR A 389 17.11 21.77 6.37
CA TYR A 389 17.80 21.67 5.08
C TYR A 389 19.10 20.88 5.16
N GLY A 390 19.27 19.89 4.29
CA GLY A 390 20.46 19.04 4.22
C GLY A 390 20.38 17.76 5.05
N ASP A 391 19.42 17.62 5.96
CA ASP A 391 19.23 16.36 6.69
C ASP A 391 18.70 15.25 5.75
N GLU A 392 18.00 15.61 4.67
CA GLU A 392 17.52 14.67 3.65
C GLU A 392 18.65 14.01 2.84
N ILE A 393 19.82 14.64 2.78
CA ILE A 393 21.05 14.05 2.21
C ILE A 393 22.00 13.54 3.30
N GLY A 394 21.71 13.79 4.58
CA GLY A 394 22.57 13.38 5.71
C GLY A 394 23.80 14.26 5.90
N MET A 395 23.65 15.59 5.74
CA MET A 395 24.72 16.56 6.00
C MET A 395 25.30 16.42 7.42
N GLY A 396 26.62 16.67 7.51
CA GLY A 396 27.34 16.75 8.77
C GLY A 396 27.31 18.12 9.43
N ASP A 397 28.08 18.26 10.50
CA ASP A 397 28.27 19.52 11.22
C ASP A 397 29.75 19.87 11.34
N ASN A 398 30.03 21.12 11.71
CA ASN A 398 31.37 21.59 12.08
C ASN A 398 31.34 22.25 13.45
N ILE A 399 31.52 21.44 14.51
CA ILE A 399 31.50 21.89 15.92
C ILE A 399 32.63 22.86 16.31
N TYR A 400 33.59 23.13 15.40
CA TYR A 400 34.66 24.11 15.62
C TYR A 400 34.26 25.54 15.21
N LEU A 401 33.14 25.69 14.51
CA LEU A 401 32.55 27.00 14.25
C LEU A 401 31.93 27.57 15.54
N GLY A 402 31.91 28.90 15.63
CA GLY A 402 31.40 29.62 16.80
C GLY A 402 29.90 29.41 16.98
N ASP A 403 29.44 29.52 18.23
CA ASP A 403 28.02 29.41 18.58
C ASP A 403 27.33 28.17 17.95
N ARG A 404 26.29 28.39 17.14
CA ARG A 404 25.48 27.37 16.45
C ARG A 404 25.78 27.26 14.95
N ASP A 405 26.75 28.01 14.42
CA ASP A 405 27.08 28.03 12.99
C ASP A 405 27.50 26.65 12.45
N GLY A 406 27.96 25.75 13.33
CA GLY A 406 28.35 24.40 12.98
C GLY A 406 27.28 23.57 12.27
N VAL A 407 25.99 23.87 12.48
CA VAL A 407 24.88 23.18 11.78
C VAL A 407 24.32 23.99 10.60
N ARG A 408 24.77 25.24 10.42
CA ARG A 408 24.26 26.24 9.45
C ARG A 408 25.15 26.39 8.21
N THR A 409 26.03 25.42 7.97
CA THR A 409 26.97 25.43 6.84
C THR A 409 26.25 25.38 5.49
N PRO A 410 26.91 25.80 4.39
CA PRO A 410 26.32 25.79 3.06
C PRO A 410 25.77 24.41 2.62
N MET A 411 24.62 24.41 1.93
CA MET A 411 24.01 23.22 1.34
C MET A 411 24.95 22.58 0.31
N GLN A 412 25.01 21.24 0.29
CA GLN A 412 25.95 20.48 -0.54
C GLN A 412 25.26 19.98 -1.82
N TRP A 413 25.37 20.76 -2.90
CA TRP A 413 24.70 20.48 -4.17
C TRP A 413 25.44 19.50 -5.07
N SER A 414 26.76 19.65 -5.23
CA SER A 414 27.59 18.79 -6.09
C SER A 414 28.98 18.57 -5.51
N ILE A 415 29.82 17.81 -6.21
CA ILE A 415 31.24 17.62 -5.87
C ILE A 415 32.11 18.83 -6.25
N ASP A 416 31.53 19.82 -6.93
CA ASP A 416 32.27 20.99 -7.41
C ASP A 416 32.78 21.87 -6.27
N ARG A 417 33.55 22.89 -6.65
CA ARG A 417 34.02 23.95 -5.76
C ARG A 417 32.88 24.42 -4.84
N ASN A 418 33.21 24.52 -3.54
CA ASN A 418 32.30 24.92 -2.48
C ASN A 418 31.05 24.03 -2.35
N GLY A 419 31.10 22.77 -2.78
CA GLY A 419 29.94 21.87 -2.80
C GLY A 419 28.86 22.30 -3.78
N GLY A 420 29.22 23.05 -4.83
CA GLY A 420 28.25 23.62 -5.79
C GLY A 420 27.36 24.72 -5.22
N PHE A 421 27.60 25.20 -3.98
CA PHE A 421 26.85 26.29 -3.35
C PHE A 421 27.14 27.66 -3.98
N SER A 422 28.41 27.93 -4.31
CA SER A 422 28.91 29.22 -4.82
C SER A 422 30.16 29.01 -5.67
N ARG A 423 30.42 29.90 -6.63
CA ARG A 423 31.71 29.95 -7.37
C ARG A 423 32.73 30.94 -6.77
N ALA A 424 32.39 31.59 -5.66
CA ALA A 424 33.28 32.54 -4.96
C ALA A 424 34.59 31.89 -4.47
N ASP A 425 35.55 32.70 -4.04
CA ASP A 425 36.72 32.23 -3.28
C ASP A 425 36.24 31.44 -2.06
N PRO A 426 36.69 30.18 -1.84
CA PRO A 426 36.33 29.44 -0.62
C PRO A 426 36.57 30.23 0.67
N ALA A 427 37.58 31.11 0.69
CA ALA A 427 37.88 31.95 1.84
C ALA A 427 36.91 33.14 2.02
N SER A 428 36.13 33.50 1.00
CA SER A 428 35.12 34.57 1.06
C SER A 428 33.72 34.06 1.37
N LEU A 429 33.53 32.74 1.54
CA LEU A 429 32.24 32.18 1.92
C LEU A 429 31.82 32.64 3.31
N VAL A 430 30.52 32.87 3.48
CA VAL A 430 29.93 33.24 4.77
C VAL A 430 30.21 32.22 5.86
N LEU A 431 30.20 30.94 5.51
CA LEU A 431 30.61 29.81 6.31
C LEU A 431 31.28 28.78 5.40
N PRO A 432 32.31 28.05 5.87
CA PRO A 432 32.93 27.01 5.07
C PRO A 432 31.97 25.83 4.88
N PRO A 433 31.93 25.18 3.69
CA PRO A 433 31.24 23.92 3.51
C PRO A 433 31.94 22.83 4.33
N ILE A 434 31.23 21.73 4.59
CA ILE A 434 31.82 20.59 5.28
C ILE A 434 32.80 19.90 4.32
N MET A 435 34.01 19.63 4.80
CA MET A 435 35.10 19.03 4.02
C MET A 435 35.73 17.81 4.70
N ASP A 436 35.16 17.35 5.82
CA ASP A 436 35.69 16.16 6.47
C ASP A 436 35.44 14.91 5.61
N PRO A 437 36.23 13.83 5.79
CA PRO A 437 36.13 12.64 4.94
C PRO A 437 34.78 11.90 5.01
N LEU A 438 34.00 12.09 6.08
CA LEU A 438 32.76 11.35 6.32
C LEU A 438 31.53 12.10 5.79
N TYR A 439 31.45 13.42 6.02
CA TYR A 439 30.28 14.23 5.68
C TYR A 439 30.53 15.30 4.62
N GLY A 440 31.78 15.43 4.14
CA GLY A 440 32.15 16.46 3.18
C GLY A 440 31.40 16.35 1.85
N TYR A 441 31.24 17.49 1.18
CA TYR A 441 30.44 17.58 -0.07
C TYR A 441 30.94 16.67 -1.20
N ALA A 442 32.20 16.25 -1.19
CA ALA A 442 32.71 15.27 -2.15
C ALA A 442 32.02 13.89 -2.03
N SER A 443 31.54 13.54 -0.83
CA SER A 443 30.85 12.26 -0.54
C SER A 443 29.34 12.44 -0.36
N VAL A 444 28.91 13.55 0.24
CA VAL A 444 27.50 13.83 0.56
C VAL A 444 27.04 15.05 -0.23
N ASN A 445 26.34 14.85 -1.34
CA ASN A 445 25.77 15.95 -2.11
C ASN A 445 24.50 15.53 -2.86
N VAL A 446 23.71 16.52 -3.27
CA VAL A 446 22.45 16.31 -3.99
C VAL A 446 22.67 15.62 -5.34
N GLU A 447 23.65 16.03 -6.14
CA GLU A 447 23.92 15.48 -7.47
C GLU A 447 24.17 13.96 -7.43
N ALA A 448 25.08 13.53 -6.55
CA ALA A 448 25.40 12.11 -6.38
C ALA A 448 24.20 11.30 -5.86
N GLN A 449 23.43 11.86 -4.92
CA GLN A 449 22.27 11.16 -4.36
C GLN A 449 21.04 11.18 -5.28
N ALA A 450 20.90 12.17 -6.15
CA ALA A 450 19.80 12.22 -7.12
C ALA A 450 19.90 11.07 -8.12
N GLY A 451 21.12 10.75 -8.60
CA GLY A 451 21.37 9.65 -9.52
C GLY A 451 21.36 8.24 -8.89
N ASP A 452 21.44 8.11 -7.56
CA ASP A 452 21.36 6.82 -6.85
C ASP A 452 19.93 6.54 -6.36
N PRO A 453 19.19 5.57 -6.94
CA PRO A 453 17.82 5.22 -6.51
C PRO A 453 17.72 4.75 -5.05
N HIS A 454 18.83 4.30 -4.48
CA HIS A 454 18.92 3.84 -3.11
C HIS A 454 19.49 4.90 -2.18
N SER A 455 19.70 6.15 -2.60
CA SER A 455 20.20 7.22 -1.73
C SER A 455 19.26 7.57 -0.58
N LEU A 456 19.76 8.31 0.42
CA LEU A 456 18.92 8.84 1.51
C LEU A 456 17.92 9.86 0.96
N LEU A 457 18.34 10.71 0.02
CA LEU A 457 17.46 11.68 -0.65
C LEU A 457 16.27 11.01 -1.33
N ASN A 458 16.51 10.01 -2.19
CA ASN A 458 15.45 9.32 -2.91
C ASN A 458 14.60 8.45 -1.97
N TRP A 459 15.17 7.94 -0.87
CA TRP A 459 14.39 7.32 0.20
C TRP A 459 13.44 8.30 0.89
N THR A 460 13.92 9.50 1.25
CA THR A 460 13.11 10.56 1.88
C THR A 460 11.99 11.02 0.95
N ARG A 461 12.26 11.20 -0.35
CA ARG A 461 11.24 11.50 -1.38
C ARG A 461 10.12 10.46 -1.42
N ARG A 462 10.48 9.18 -1.48
CA ARG A 462 9.49 8.07 -1.46
C ARG A 462 8.65 8.11 -0.19
N LEU A 463 9.28 8.30 0.97
CA LEU A 463 8.56 8.31 2.24
C LEU A 463 7.60 9.50 2.36
N LEU A 464 8.00 10.68 1.87
CA LEU A 464 7.14 11.86 1.79
C LEU A 464 5.97 11.68 0.83
N ALA A 465 6.19 11.03 -0.32
CA ALA A 465 5.13 10.69 -1.27
C ALA A 465 4.09 9.76 -0.63
N VAL A 466 4.53 8.70 0.07
CA VAL A 466 3.63 7.80 0.81
C VAL A 466 2.87 8.54 1.91
N ARG A 467 3.52 9.42 2.66
CA ARG A 467 2.84 10.24 3.68
C ARG A 467 1.73 11.10 3.06
N LYS A 468 1.98 11.71 1.90
CA LYS A 468 1.04 12.62 1.23
C LYS A 468 -0.23 11.91 0.75
N GLN A 469 -0.18 10.60 0.53
CA GLN A 469 -1.32 9.80 0.09
C GLN A 469 -2.36 9.56 1.20
N GLN A 470 -2.01 9.72 2.48
CA GLN A 470 -2.91 9.43 3.60
C GLN A 470 -3.05 10.62 4.56
N LYS A 471 -4.29 11.08 4.76
CA LYS A 471 -4.59 12.19 5.68
C LYS A 471 -4.45 11.77 7.15
N ALA A 472 -4.54 10.46 7.44
CA ALA A 472 -4.38 9.95 8.80
C ALA A 472 -3.05 10.35 9.47
N PHE A 473 -1.95 10.56 8.73
CA PHE A 473 -0.69 11.03 9.31
C PHE A 473 -0.76 12.48 9.83
N GLY A 474 -1.41 13.38 9.09
CA GLY A 474 -1.56 14.77 9.49
C GLY A 474 -2.70 14.97 10.48
N ARG A 475 -3.88 14.42 10.18
CA ARG A 475 -5.15 14.75 10.87
C ARG A 475 -5.69 13.63 11.75
N GLY A 476 -5.14 12.42 11.68
CA GLY A 476 -5.65 11.28 12.42
C GLY A 476 -5.33 11.32 13.91
N SER A 477 -6.19 10.71 14.72
CA SER A 477 -5.94 10.47 16.13
C SER A 477 -4.75 9.50 16.31
N LEU A 478 -4.16 9.49 17.50
CA LEU A 478 -3.06 8.58 17.86
C LEU A 478 -3.54 7.61 18.94
N LYS A 479 -3.49 6.31 18.68
CA LYS A 479 -3.76 5.28 19.69
C LYS A 479 -2.52 4.40 19.88
N MET A 480 -1.93 4.49 21.07
CA MET A 480 -0.74 3.72 21.42
C MET A 480 -1.08 2.25 21.67
N LEU A 481 -0.33 1.35 21.04
CA LEU A 481 -0.36 -0.08 21.35
C LEU A 481 0.68 -0.39 22.43
N SER A 482 0.43 -1.43 23.22
CA SER A 482 1.30 -1.81 24.35
C SER A 482 1.86 -3.22 24.19
N PRO A 483 2.75 -3.47 23.20
CA PRO A 483 3.44 -4.75 23.11
C PRO A 483 4.25 -5.00 24.39
N ALA A 484 4.32 -6.27 24.79
CA ALA A 484 5.15 -6.71 25.91
C ALA A 484 6.64 -6.41 25.69
N ASN A 485 7.09 -6.44 24.43
CA ASN A 485 8.45 -6.06 24.06
C ASN A 485 8.63 -4.53 24.12
N ARG A 486 9.35 -4.04 25.13
CA ARG A 486 9.63 -2.62 25.35
C ARG A 486 10.47 -1.97 24.25
N ARG A 487 11.16 -2.77 23.43
CA ARG A 487 11.97 -2.31 22.29
C ARG A 487 11.14 -1.97 21.06
N ILE A 488 9.84 -2.28 21.07
CA ILE A 488 8.93 -2.08 19.94
C ILE A 488 7.93 -0.99 20.26
N LEU A 489 8.03 0.14 19.57
CA LEU A 489 7.02 1.19 19.58
C LEU A 489 5.95 0.86 18.52
N ALA A 490 4.69 0.76 18.91
CA ALA A 490 3.60 0.49 17.99
C ALA A 490 2.39 1.38 18.30
N TYR A 491 1.74 1.92 17.28
CA TYR A 491 0.57 2.80 17.42
C TYR A 491 -0.26 2.81 16.14
N THR A 492 -1.55 3.15 16.25
CA THR A 492 -2.41 3.41 15.11
C THR A 492 -2.66 4.90 14.91
N ARG A 493 -2.82 5.30 13.64
CA ARG A 493 -3.32 6.60 13.20
C ARG A 493 -4.67 6.39 12.53
N GLU A 494 -5.70 7.01 13.08
CA GLU A 494 -7.09 6.79 12.63
C GLU A 494 -7.72 8.11 12.22
N TYR A 495 -8.22 8.19 11.00
CA TYR A 495 -8.88 9.38 10.47
C TYR A 495 -10.13 8.97 9.69
N THR A 496 -11.20 9.74 9.85
CA THR A 496 -12.42 9.60 9.04
C THR A 496 -12.72 10.96 8.44
N ASP A 497 -12.87 11.02 7.13
CA ASP A 497 -13.22 12.27 6.44
C ASP A 497 -14.71 12.62 6.57
N ALA A 498 -15.11 13.78 6.04
CA ALA A 498 -16.49 14.26 6.13
C ALA A 498 -17.46 13.40 5.30
N GLU A 499 -16.94 12.72 4.28
CA GLU A 499 -17.65 11.80 3.40
C GLU A 499 -17.81 10.38 4.01
N GLY A 500 -17.21 10.13 5.18
CA GLY A 500 -17.31 8.88 5.93
C GLY A 500 -16.27 7.81 5.55
N LYS A 501 -15.28 8.14 4.71
CA LYS A 501 -14.15 7.25 4.40
C LYS A 501 -13.17 7.25 5.57
N SER A 502 -12.83 6.05 6.04
CA SER A 502 -11.93 5.86 7.18
C SER A 502 -10.58 5.29 6.73
N GLU A 503 -9.50 5.92 7.17
CA GLU A 503 -8.11 5.51 7.00
C GLU A 503 -7.57 5.06 8.37
N ILE A 504 -7.01 3.85 8.43
CA ILE A 504 -6.37 3.31 9.62
C ILE A 504 -4.97 2.86 9.26
N ILE A 505 -3.97 3.50 9.84
CA ILE A 505 -2.56 3.18 9.62
C ILE A 505 -1.98 2.59 10.89
N LEU A 506 -1.38 1.41 10.81
CA LEU A 506 -0.60 0.79 11.87
C LEU A 506 0.89 1.09 11.65
N CYS A 507 1.50 1.80 12.59
CA CYS A 507 2.94 2.08 12.61
C CYS A 507 3.62 1.19 13.65
N VAL A 508 4.68 0.47 13.25
CA VAL A 508 5.46 -0.40 14.15
C VAL A 508 6.93 -0.11 13.94
N ALA A 509 7.68 0.15 15.00
CA ALA A 509 9.06 0.60 14.95
C ALA A 509 9.91 -0.11 16.00
N ASN A 510 11.05 -0.66 15.59
CA ASN A 510 12.04 -1.25 16.48
C ASN A 510 13.08 -0.19 16.89
N VAL A 511 13.15 0.18 18.16
CA VAL A 511 14.16 1.14 18.65
C VAL A 511 15.48 0.46 19.08
N SER A 512 15.59 -0.86 18.94
CA SER A 512 16.78 -1.64 19.29
C SER A 512 17.70 -1.90 18.09
N ARG A 513 18.99 -2.03 18.37
CA ARG A 513 20.03 -2.40 17.39
C ARG A 513 20.04 -3.87 16.99
N THR A 514 19.17 -4.69 17.58
CA THR A 514 19.04 -6.12 17.24
C THR A 514 17.65 -6.40 16.68
N ALA A 515 17.51 -7.51 15.93
CA ALA A 515 16.20 -7.97 15.48
C ALA A 515 15.30 -8.25 16.69
N GLN A 516 14.02 -7.91 16.55
CA GLN A 516 13.02 -8.05 17.61
C GLN A 516 11.75 -8.70 17.06
N ALA A 517 11.13 -9.55 17.88
CA ALA A 517 9.77 -10.02 17.65
C ALA A 517 8.79 -9.18 18.48
N ALA A 518 7.61 -8.92 17.92
CA ALA A 518 6.53 -8.18 18.53
C ALA A 518 5.22 -8.96 18.38
N GLU A 519 4.52 -9.15 19.49
CA GLU A 519 3.12 -9.58 19.48
C GLU A 519 2.25 -8.35 19.70
N LEU A 520 1.36 -8.06 18.76
CA LEU A 520 0.46 -6.91 18.80
C LEU A 520 -0.98 -7.38 19.02
N GLU A 521 -1.63 -6.80 20.03
CA GLU A 521 -3.07 -6.99 20.26
C GLU A 521 -3.82 -6.10 19.25
N LEU A 522 -4.43 -6.73 18.24
CA LEU A 522 -5.13 -6.06 17.14
C LEU A 522 -6.55 -6.63 16.93
N SER A 523 -7.11 -7.35 17.90
CA SER A 523 -8.40 -8.05 17.75
C SER A 523 -9.56 -7.12 17.35
N GLN A 524 -9.49 -5.84 17.74
CA GLN A 524 -10.45 -4.80 17.32
C GLN A 524 -10.48 -4.55 15.80
N PHE A 525 -9.43 -4.97 15.08
CA PHE A 525 -9.31 -4.86 13.63
C PHE A 525 -9.42 -6.23 12.94
N ALA A 526 -9.96 -7.25 13.62
CA ALA A 526 -10.13 -8.58 13.07
C ALA A 526 -10.87 -8.54 11.71
N GLY A 527 -10.34 -9.27 10.74
CA GLY A 527 -10.79 -9.27 9.36
C GLY A 527 -10.09 -8.24 8.47
N ARG A 528 -9.44 -7.21 9.01
CA ARG A 528 -8.65 -6.27 8.18
C ARG A 528 -7.32 -6.87 7.75
N VAL A 529 -6.83 -6.44 6.59
CA VAL A 529 -5.55 -6.87 6.03
C VAL A 529 -4.54 -5.74 6.15
N PRO A 530 -3.40 -5.94 6.84
CA PRO A 530 -2.33 -4.96 6.84
C PRO A 530 -1.63 -4.96 5.47
N VAL A 531 -1.62 -3.83 4.79
CA VAL A 531 -0.89 -3.64 3.52
C VAL A 531 0.29 -2.72 3.77
N GLU A 532 1.51 -3.20 3.55
CA GLU A 532 2.74 -2.44 3.75
C GLU A 532 2.81 -1.31 2.73
N MET A 533 2.97 -0.07 3.20
CA MET A 533 2.73 1.13 2.39
C MET A 533 3.88 1.52 1.47
N LEU A 534 5.11 1.05 1.69
CA LEU A 534 6.25 1.36 0.83
C LEU A 534 6.32 0.45 -0.41
N GLY A 535 6.02 -0.83 -0.24
CA GLY A 535 6.08 -1.87 -1.27
C GLY A 535 4.72 -2.36 -1.76
N GLY A 536 3.63 -1.99 -1.11
CA GLY A 536 2.26 -2.41 -1.49
C GLY A 536 1.92 -3.87 -1.16
N ASN A 537 2.77 -4.55 -0.40
CA ASN A 537 2.60 -5.97 -0.11
C ASN A 537 1.61 -6.20 1.04
N ALA A 538 0.60 -7.05 0.81
CA ALA A 538 -0.30 -7.46 1.88
C ALA A 538 0.38 -8.45 2.84
N PHE A 539 0.03 -8.36 4.12
CA PHE A 539 0.42 -9.29 5.18
C PHE A 539 -0.76 -10.21 5.52
N PRO A 540 -0.55 -11.27 6.32
CA PRO A 540 -1.65 -12.10 6.82
C PRO A 540 -2.77 -11.24 7.47
N PRO A 541 -4.03 -11.66 7.39
CA PRO A 541 -5.15 -10.89 7.91
C PRO A 541 -5.08 -10.87 9.43
N ILE A 542 -5.60 -9.81 10.02
CA ILE A 542 -5.72 -9.70 11.47
C ILE A 542 -6.81 -10.66 11.93
N GLY A 543 -6.44 -11.60 12.81
CA GLY A 543 -7.36 -12.53 13.47
C GLY A 543 -7.74 -12.09 14.88
N GLN A 544 -8.24 -13.03 15.67
CA GLN A 544 -8.52 -12.84 17.11
C GLN A 544 -7.27 -13.06 17.98
N LEU A 545 -6.22 -13.68 17.43
CA LEU A 545 -4.95 -13.90 18.13
C LEU A 545 -4.03 -12.68 17.99
N ASN A 546 -3.04 -12.58 18.87
CA ASN A 546 -1.98 -11.57 18.76
C ASN A 546 -1.29 -11.67 17.39
N PHE A 547 -1.11 -10.53 16.75
CA PHE A 547 -0.45 -10.44 15.47
C PHE A 547 1.06 -10.43 15.66
N LEU A 548 1.75 -11.49 15.21
CA LEU A 548 3.19 -11.64 15.33
C LEU A 548 3.90 -10.92 14.19
N LEU A 549 4.81 -10.02 14.52
CA LEU A 549 5.70 -9.33 13.60
C LEU A 549 7.16 -9.52 14.00
N THR A 550 8.05 -9.55 13.02
CA THR A 550 9.50 -9.50 13.23
C THR A 550 10.08 -8.28 12.52
N LEU A 551 10.93 -7.55 13.23
CA LEU A 551 11.53 -6.31 12.73
C LEU A 551 13.06 -6.42 12.79
N ALA A 552 13.71 -6.00 11.72
CA ALA A 552 15.15 -5.85 11.65
C ALA A 552 15.65 -4.78 12.65
N PRO A 553 16.96 -4.75 12.97
CA PRO A 553 17.58 -3.65 13.72
C PRO A 553 17.16 -2.29 13.19
N TYR A 554 16.59 -1.44 14.05
CA TYR A 554 16.07 -0.12 13.68
C TYR A 554 15.03 -0.09 12.54
N GLY A 555 14.46 -1.25 12.19
CA GLY A 555 13.45 -1.35 11.15
C GLY A 555 12.09 -0.83 11.61
N PHE A 556 11.27 -0.38 10.67
CA PHE A 556 9.89 0.03 10.90
C PHE A 556 8.98 -0.48 9.77
N TYR A 557 7.69 -0.53 10.04
CA TYR A 557 6.64 -0.78 9.06
C TYR A 557 5.53 0.25 9.22
N TRP A 558 4.99 0.68 8.09
CA TRP A 558 3.71 1.38 8.00
C TRP A 558 2.73 0.49 7.23
N PHE A 559 1.63 0.13 7.88
CA PHE A 559 0.58 -0.68 7.27
C PHE A 559 -0.71 0.12 7.14
N LEU A 560 -1.31 0.13 5.96
CA LEU A 560 -2.71 0.51 5.80
C LEU A 560 -3.60 -0.70 6.14
N LEU A 561 -4.52 -0.56 7.08
CA LEU A 561 -5.46 -1.63 7.44
C LEU A 561 -6.69 -1.60 6.53
N ALA A 562 -6.56 -2.26 5.37
CA ALA A 562 -7.59 -2.35 4.33
C ALA A 562 -8.73 -3.31 4.72
N SER A 563 -9.94 -3.07 4.16
CA SER A 563 -11.07 -4.00 4.29
C SER A 563 -10.89 -5.23 3.40
N GLN A 564 -11.50 -6.36 3.78
CA GLN A 564 -11.42 -7.63 3.02
C GLN A 564 -11.82 -7.52 1.54
N THR A 565 -12.63 -6.53 1.19
CA THR A 565 -13.03 -6.25 -0.20
C THR A 565 -11.87 -5.81 -1.11
N GLN A 566 -10.67 -5.54 -0.57
CA GLN A 566 -9.47 -5.11 -1.29
C GLN A 566 -8.31 -6.14 -1.20
N MET A 567 -8.63 -7.44 -1.04
CA MET A 567 -7.64 -8.50 -0.94
C MET A 567 -6.93 -8.78 -2.29
N PRO A 568 -5.59 -8.90 -2.32
CA PRO A 568 -4.90 -9.55 -3.42
C PRO A 568 -5.34 -11.01 -3.56
N ALA A 569 -5.45 -11.50 -4.80
CA ALA A 569 -5.97 -12.84 -5.11
C ALA A 569 -5.22 -14.02 -4.46
N TRP A 570 -3.98 -13.81 -3.98
CA TRP A 570 -3.17 -14.84 -3.32
C TRP A 570 -3.54 -15.09 -1.84
N HIS A 571 -4.38 -14.24 -1.24
CA HIS A 571 -4.77 -14.39 0.15
C HIS A 571 -5.85 -15.46 0.32
N VAL A 572 -5.47 -16.56 0.97
CA VAL A 572 -6.38 -17.62 1.43
C VAL A 572 -6.93 -17.24 2.80
N GLU A 573 -8.24 -17.15 2.97
CA GLU A 573 -8.85 -16.92 4.30
C GLU A 573 -8.33 -17.97 5.29
N PRO A 574 -7.99 -17.59 6.53
CA PRO A 574 -7.74 -18.58 7.57
C PRO A 574 -9.04 -19.38 7.73
N PRO A 575 -9.01 -20.72 7.60
CA PRO A 575 -10.20 -21.52 7.84
C PRO A 575 -10.71 -21.25 9.25
N GLN A 576 -12.03 -21.06 9.37
CA GLN A 576 -12.69 -20.90 10.67
C GLN A 576 -12.32 -22.07 11.58
N CYS A 577 -11.80 -21.77 12.78
CA CYS A 577 -11.66 -22.79 13.82
C CYS A 577 -13.05 -23.32 14.18
N MET A 578 -13.22 -24.64 14.07
CA MET A 578 -14.47 -25.30 14.44
C MET A 578 -14.83 -25.04 15.92
N PRO A 579 -16.12 -24.90 16.25
CA PRO A 579 -16.61 -25.03 17.63
C PRO A 579 -16.37 -26.45 18.19
N ASP A 580 -16.62 -26.65 19.49
CA ASP A 580 -16.34 -27.88 20.25
C ASP A 580 -16.58 -29.19 19.46
N PHE A 581 -15.50 -29.90 19.10
CA PHE A 581 -15.60 -31.13 18.32
C PHE A 581 -16.43 -32.22 19.05
N THR A 582 -17.36 -32.84 18.33
CA THR A 582 -17.99 -34.08 18.76
C THR A 582 -16.91 -35.16 18.95
N THR A 583 -16.91 -35.84 20.11
CA THR A 583 -15.93 -36.89 20.42
C THR A 583 -16.46 -38.27 20.04
N LEU A 584 -15.84 -38.90 19.04
CA LEU A 584 -16.10 -40.28 18.63
C LEU A 584 -15.26 -41.25 19.48
N VAL A 585 -15.85 -42.37 19.90
CA VAL A 585 -15.16 -43.38 20.72
C VAL A 585 -14.91 -44.62 19.88
N LEU A 586 -13.63 -44.91 19.61
CA LEU A 586 -13.18 -46.12 18.90
C LEU A 586 -12.52 -47.08 19.89
N LYS A 587 -12.75 -48.39 19.74
CA LYS A 587 -12.14 -49.41 20.60
C LYS A 587 -10.78 -49.83 20.07
N LYS A 588 -10.70 -50.28 18.81
CA LYS A 588 -9.47 -50.86 18.25
C LYS A 588 -9.19 -50.52 16.80
N ARG A 589 -10.18 -50.35 15.93
CA ARG A 589 -10.01 -50.24 14.47
C ARG A 589 -10.57 -48.90 13.95
N LEU A 590 -10.05 -48.41 12.83
CA LEU A 590 -10.53 -47.16 12.21
C LEU A 590 -11.89 -47.39 11.52
N GLU A 591 -12.12 -48.60 11.01
CA GLU A 591 -13.34 -49.07 10.38
C GLU A 591 -14.57 -48.97 11.29
N GLU A 592 -14.38 -48.89 12.62
CA GLU A 592 -15.45 -48.64 13.58
C GLU A 592 -16.14 -47.27 13.37
N LEU A 593 -15.52 -46.34 12.61
CA LEU A 593 -16.18 -45.12 12.13
C LEU A 593 -17.39 -45.39 11.23
N LEU A 594 -17.42 -46.55 10.56
CA LEU A 594 -18.50 -46.99 9.68
C LEU A 594 -19.59 -47.77 10.44
N GLU A 595 -19.42 -47.97 11.75
CA GLU A 595 -20.33 -48.70 12.64
C GLU A 595 -21.04 -47.73 13.60
N ALA A 596 -22.25 -48.06 14.07
CA ALA A 596 -22.94 -47.26 15.09
C ALA A 596 -22.26 -47.43 16.48
N PRO A 597 -22.13 -46.36 17.30
CA PRO A 597 -22.74 -45.03 17.15
C PRO A 597 -21.90 -44.01 16.36
N ALA A 598 -20.64 -44.31 16.03
CA ALA A 598 -19.73 -43.35 15.41
C ALA A 598 -20.21 -42.89 14.03
N ARG A 599 -20.71 -43.82 13.20
CA ARG A 599 -21.31 -43.50 11.89
C ARG A 599 -22.49 -42.56 12.01
N THR A 600 -23.37 -42.79 12.99
CA THR A 600 -24.54 -41.94 13.23
C THR A 600 -24.14 -40.51 13.57
N SER A 601 -23.15 -40.34 14.45
CA SER A 601 -22.62 -39.00 14.78
C SER A 601 -21.93 -38.33 13.59
N LEU A 602 -21.21 -39.08 12.76
CA LEU A 602 -20.59 -38.54 11.55
C LEU A 602 -21.63 -38.08 10.52
N GLU A 603 -22.63 -38.91 10.22
CA GLU A 603 -23.66 -38.63 9.21
C GLU A 603 -24.66 -37.55 9.65
N GLN A 604 -24.98 -37.45 10.95
CA GLN A 604 -26.00 -36.53 11.47
C GLN A 604 -25.46 -35.22 12.05
N THR A 605 -24.17 -35.16 12.42
CA THR A 605 -23.59 -33.98 13.11
C THR A 605 -22.32 -33.51 12.40
N SER A 606 -21.25 -34.31 12.40
CA SER A 606 -19.94 -33.84 11.96
C SER A 606 -19.88 -33.49 10.47
N LEU A 607 -20.37 -34.36 9.57
CA LEU A 607 -20.31 -34.10 8.12
C LEU A 607 -21.26 -32.99 7.66
N PRO A 608 -22.53 -32.90 8.11
CA PRO A 608 -23.41 -31.79 7.76
C PRO A 608 -22.87 -30.41 8.16
N GLU A 609 -22.14 -30.30 9.29
CA GLU A 609 -21.52 -29.04 9.72
C GLU A 609 -20.20 -28.76 8.98
N TRP A 610 -19.41 -29.80 8.70
CA TRP A 610 -18.08 -29.66 8.11
C TRP A 610 -18.09 -29.41 6.59
N LEU A 611 -19.02 -30.05 5.84
CA LEU A 611 -19.09 -29.95 4.37
C LEU A 611 -19.32 -28.53 3.86
N PRO A 612 -20.27 -27.72 4.40
CA PRO A 612 -20.49 -26.34 3.95
C PRO A 612 -19.28 -25.41 4.14
N MET A 613 -18.38 -25.75 5.06
CA MET A 613 -17.15 -24.98 5.32
C MET A 613 -16.04 -25.25 4.28
N ARG A 614 -16.18 -26.28 3.44
CA ARG A 614 -15.17 -26.66 2.44
C ARG A 614 -15.36 -25.87 1.15
N ARG A 615 -14.27 -25.36 0.57
CA ARG A 615 -14.39 -24.54 -0.65
C ARG A 615 -14.90 -25.33 -1.86
N TRP A 616 -14.57 -26.62 -1.94
CA TRP A 616 -14.94 -27.54 -3.02
C TRP A 616 -16.39 -28.06 -2.94
N PHE A 617 -17.13 -27.80 -1.86
CA PHE A 617 -18.53 -28.21 -1.77
C PHE A 617 -19.39 -27.29 -2.64
N ALA A 618 -20.11 -27.85 -3.63
CA ALA A 618 -20.78 -27.05 -4.66
C ALA A 618 -22.07 -26.35 -4.17
N ASP A 619 -22.74 -26.92 -3.17
CA ASP A 619 -24.12 -26.56 -2.78
C ASP A 619 -24.17 -25.69 -1.50
N LYS A 620 -23.28 -24.70 -1.37
CA LYS A 620 -23.08 -23.92 -0.12
C LYS A 620 -24.28 -23.09 0.34
N HIS A 621 -25.21 -22.78 -0.56
CA HIS A 621 -26.31 -21.85 -0.32
C HIS A 621 -27.65 -22.54 0.02
N ALA A 622 -27.66 -23.87 0.11
CA ALA A 622 -28.85 -24.65 0.45
C ALA A 622 -28.59 -25.59 1.63
N PRO A 623 -29.59 -25.82 2.51
CA PRO A 623 -29.44 -26.71 3.65
C PRO A 623 -29.27 -28.18 3.20
N ILE A 624 -28.34 -28.89 3.84
CA ILE A 624 -28.13 -30.32 3.60
C ILE A 624 -29.29 -31.11 4.24
N GLU A 625 -30.02 -31.88 3.43
CA GLU A 625 -31.15 -32.70 3.89
C GLU A 625 -30.68 -34.01 4.53
N GLN A 626 -29.67 -34.65 3.93
CA GLN A 626 -29.14 -35.94 4.37
C GLN A 626 -27.68 -36.12 3.93
N VAL A 627 -26.86 -36.72 4.79
CA VAL A 627 -25.53 -37.24 4.46
C VAL A 627 -25.49 -38.74 4.73
N HIS A 628 -24.92 -39.52 3.82
CA HIS A 628 -24.73 -40.96 3.97
C HIS A 628 -23.34 -41.39 3.51
N ILE A 629 -22.60 -42.12 4.35
CA ILE A 629 -21.29 -42.66 3.97
C ILE A 629 -21.53 -43.89 3.08
N ALA A 630 -21.15 -43.80 1.80
CA ALA A 630 -21.42 -44.81 0.80
C ALA A 630 -20.58 -46.09 1.03
N TYR A 631 -19.30 -45.91 1.34
CA TYR A 631 -18.37 -46.99 1.71
C TYR A 631 -17.14 -46.39 2.39
N GLY A 632 -16.32 -47.23 3.03
CA GLY A 632 -14.98 -46.87 3.49
C GLY A 632 -14.03 -48.05 3.39
N LEU A 633 -13.06 -47.94 2.47
CA LEU A 633 -12.13 -49.02 2.14
C LEU A 633 -10.78 -48.77 2.82
N ARG A 634 -10.29 -49.75 3.59
CA ARG A 634 -9.01 -49.63 4.30
C ARG A 634 -7.86 -49.50 3.30
N PHE A 635 -7.06 -48.46 3.47
CA PHE A 635 -5.90 -48.13 2.65
C PHE A 635 -4.74 -47.61 3.52
N GLY A 636 -3.59 -47.33 2.92
CA GLY A 636 -2.40 -46.82 3.61
C GLY A 636 -1.57 -47.87 4.33
N GLU A 637 -0.63 -47.42 5.16
CA GLU A 637 0.27 -48.28 5.91
C GLU A 637 -0.45 -49.02 7.07
N PRO A 638 -0.02 -50.24 7.44
CA PRO A 638 -0.64 -50.98 8.55
C PRO A 638 -0.66 -50.22 9.88
N GLN A 639 0.36 -49.38 10.12
CA GLN A 639 0.56 -48.61 11.35
C GLN A 639 -0.27 -47.31 11.37
N GLN A 640 -0.61 -46.76 10.20
CA GLN A 640 -1.42 -45.56 10.02
C GLN A 640 -2.49 -45.82 8.94
N PRO A 641 -3.50 -46.65 9.24
CA PRO A 641 -4.55 -46.94 8.27
C PRO A 641 -5.39 -45.69 8.01
N VAL A 642 -5.85 -45.56 6.77
CA VAL A 642 -6.79 -44.53 6.31
C VAL A 642 -7.99 -45.23 5.67
N LEU A 643 -9.13 -44.56 5.63
CA LEU A 643 -10.33 -45.06 4.94
C LEU A 643 -10.54 -44.23 3.68
N LEU A 644 -10.37 -44.85 2.51
CA LEU A 644 -10.84 -44.28 1.24
C LEU A 644 -12.36 -44.36 1.22
N SER A 645 -13.03 -43.22 1.33
CA SER A 645 -14.49 -43.16 1.48
C SER A 645 -15.12 -42.14 0.54
N GLU A 646 -16.38 -42.40 0.21
CA GLU A 646 -17.26 -41.45 -0.46
C GLU A 646 -18.54 -41.25 0.34
N VAL A 647 -19.14 -40.07 0.23
CA VAL A 647 -20.39 -39.70 0.90
C VAL A 647 -21.41 -39.26 -0.14
N HIS A 648 -22.67 -39.65 0.05
CA HIS A 648 -23.82 -39.12 -0.67
C HIS A 648 -24.40 -37.98 0.13
N VAL A 649 -24.65 -36.85 -0.53
CA VAL A 649 -25.21 -35.64 0.06
C VAL A 649 -26.45 -35.26 -0.72
N THR A 650 -27.58 -35.14 -0.03
CA THR A 650 -28.87 -34.75 -0.61
C THR A 650 -29.13 -33.28 -0.32
N VAL A 651 -29.32 -32.49 -1.38
CA VAL A 651 -29.65 -31.05 -1.30
C VAL A 651 -30.72 -30.74 -2.35
N GLY A 652 -31.85 -30.15 -1.93
CA GLY A 652 -32.93 -29.77 -2.84
C GLY A 652 -33.50 -30.95 -3.63
N GLY A 653 -33.53 -32.14 -3.02
CA GLY A 653 -33.94 -33.40 -3.67
C GLY A 653 -32.93 -33.99 -4.67
N GLN A 654 -31.76 -33.38 -4.89
CA GLN A 654 -30.70 -33.93 -5.74
C GLN A 654 -29.62 -34.61 -4.88
N VAL A 655 -29.21 -35.82 -5.27
CA VAL A 655 -28.14 -36.57 -4.59
C VAL A 655 -26.82 -36.37 -5.36
N SER A 656 -25.82 -35.81 -4.68
CA SER A 656 -24.45 -35.67 -5.18
C SER A 656 -23.50 -36.58 -4.39
N ARG A 657 -22.44 -37.07 -5.05
CA ARG A 657 -21.45 -37.97 -4.47
C ARG A 657 -20.12 -37.25 -4.31
N TYR A 658 -19.57 -37.25 -3.09
CA TYR A 658 -18.34 -36.55 -2.73
C TYR A 658 -17.28 -37.49 -2.16
N GLN A 659 -16.01 -37.33 -2.54
CA GLN A 659 -14.90 -38.10 -2.01
C GLN A 659 -14.32 -37.44 -0.75
N VAL A 660 -14.35 -38.16 0.38
CA VAL A 660 -13.91 -37.69 1.70
C VAL A 660 -13.15 -38.83 2.39
N PRO A 661 -11.85 -39.01 2.14
CA PRO A 661 -11.09 -40.04 2.82
C PRO A 661 -10.89 -39.68 4.30
N PHE A 662 -11.04 -40.64 5.21
CA PHE A 662 -10.87 -40.40 6.65
C PHE A 662 -9.50 -40.84 7.14
N GLY A 663 -8.79 -39.94 7.83
CA GLY A 663 -7.50 -40.19 8.45
C GLY A 663 -7.54 -39.95 9.96
N LEU A 664 -6.64 -40.61 10.70
CA LEU A 664 -6.47 -40.42 12.15
C LEU A 664 -5.20 -39.62 12.42
N LEU A 665 -5.33 -38.45 13.03
CA LEU A 665 -4.22 -37.65 13.55
C LEU A 665 -4.05 -37.91 15.05
N ALA A 666 -2.88 -38.40 15.46
CA ALA A 666 -2.58 -38.68 16.87
C ALA A 666 -2.32 -37.39 17.66
N GLU A 667 -2.58 -37.40 18.98
CA GLU A 667 -2.39 -36.23 19.87
C GLU A 667 -0.98 -35.62 19.80
N GLU A 668 0.05 -36.48 19.70
CA GLU A 668 1.46 -36.07 19.60
C GLU A 668 1.79 -35.34 18.29
N GLN A 669 0.91 -35.45 17.28
CA GLN A 669 1.07 -34.87 15.94
C GLN A 669 0.16 -33.65 15.70
N ILE A 670 -0.57 -33.19 16.73
CA ILE A 670 -1.53 -32.06 16.63
C ILE A 670 -0.87 -30.74 16.22
N ASN A 671 0.47 -30.62 16.30
CA ASN A 671 1.18 -29.42 15.84
C ASN A 671 1.24 -29.26 14.30
N ALA A 672 0.72 -30.21 13.51
CA ALA A 672 0.64 -30.10 12.05
C ALA A 672 -0.57 -29.23 11.64
N ALA A 673 -0.29 -28.04 11.08
CA ALA A 673 -1.30 -27.00 10.84
C ALA A 673 -2.48 -27.43 9.93
N LEU A 674 -2.22 -28.10 8.80
CA LEU A 674 -3.28 -28.43 7.82
C LEU A 674 -4.21 -29.59 8.28
N PRO A 675 -3.71 -30.74 8.76
CA PRO A 675 -4.57 -31.81 9.28
C PRO A 675 -5.44 -31.39 10.45
N GLN A 676 -4.96 -30.47 11.28
CA GLN A 676 -5.75 -29.90 12.38
C GLN A 676 -6.87 -28.99 11.86
N GLN A 677 -6.59 -28.14 10.85
CA GLN A 677 -7.58 -27.26 10.22
C GLN A 677 -8.70 -28.03 9.51
N LEU A 678 -8.40 -29.21 8.95
CA LEU A 678 -9.37 -30.06 8.27
C LEU A 678 -10.05 -31.08 9.19
N ALA A 679 -9.83 -31.02 10.50
CA ALA A 679 -10.41 -31.96 11.45
C ALA A 679 -11.95 -31.91 11.43
N LEU A 680 -12.57 -33.10 11.37
CA LEU A 680 -14.02 -33.29 11.38
C LEU A 680 -14.55 -33.57 12.79
N ALA A 681 -13.80 -34.34 13.59
CA ALA A 681 -14.24 -34.79 14.91
C ALA A 681 -13.04 -35.12 15.81
N ARG A 682 -13.24 -35.05 17.13
CA ARG A 682 -12.28 -35.58 18.09
C ARG A 682 -12.49 -37.07 18.22
N VAL A 683 -11.44 -37.84 18.45
CA VAL A 683 -11.55 -39.28 18.64
C VAL A 683 -10.79 -39.75 19.86
N ARG A 684 -11.39 -40.67 20.61
CA ARG A 684 -10.76 -41.35 21.73
C ARG A 684 -10.64 -42.84 21.41
N ARG A 685 -9.40 -43.33 21.31
CA ARG A 685 -9.06 -44.74 21.15
C ARG A 685 -8.40 -45.26 22.43
N GLY A 686 -9.21 -45.83 23.32
CA GLY A 686 -8.75 -46.22 24.66
C GLY A 686 -8.25 -45.03 25.46
N ARG A 687 -6.94 -45.01 25.77
CA ARG A 687 -6.25 -43.90 26.48
C ARG A 687 -5.67 -42.82 25.54
N GLN A 688 -5.67 -43.07 24.23
CA GLN A 688 -5.11 -42.16 23.25
C GLN A 688 -6.22 -41.26 22.70
N VAL A 689 -5.95 -39.97 22.63
CA VAL A 689 -6.83 -38.99 21.99
C VAL A 689 -6.23 -38.60 20.63
N GLY A 690 -7.07 -38.12 19.73
CA GLY A 690 -6.66 -37.66 18.41
C GLY A 690 -7.80 -36.93 17.72
N LEU A 691 -7.61 -36.67 16.43
CA LEU A 691 -8.62 -36.07 15.55
C LEU A 691 -8.87 -36.98 14.35
N ILE A 692 -10.12 -37.07 13.91
CA ILE A 692 -10.46 -37.54 12.57
C ILE A 692 -10.38 -36.35 11.64
N THR A 693 -9.60 -36.47 10.58
CA THR A 693 -9.37 -35.43 9.59
C THR A 693 -9.54 -35.97 8.18
N ASP A 694 -9.50 -35.09 7.19
CA ASP A 694 -9.41 -35.48 5.80
C ASP A 694 -8.05 -36.12 5.52
N ALA A 695 -8.05 -37.41 5.15
CA ALA A 695 -6.82 -38.18 4.94
C ALA A 695 -5.96 -37.60 3.82
N PHE A 696 -6.53 -36.81 2.89
CA PHE A 696 -5.76 -36.13 1.85
C PHE A 696 -4.68 -35.22 2.44
N SER A 697 -4.87 -34.68 3.65
CA SER A 697 -3.88 -33.84 4.34
C SER A 697 -2.74 -34.61 5.03
N LEU A 698 -2.77 -35.94 4.99
CA LEU A 698 -1.75 -36.80 5.61
C LEU A 698 -0.75 -37.27 4.55
N ASP A 699 0.54 -37.03 4.81
CA ASP A 699 1.61 -37.43 3.88
C ASP A 699 1.62 -38.94 3.63
N SER A 700 1.26 -39.74 4.64
CA SER A 700 1.15 -41.19 4.54
C SER A 700 0.06 -41.64 3.56
N PHE A 701 -1.03 -40.89 3.43
CA PHE A 701 -2.06 -41.15 2.43
C PHE A 701 -1.53 -40.87 1.02
N VAL A 702 -0.95 -39.69 0.80
CA VAL A 702 -0.43 -39.26 -0.51
C VAL A 702 0.65 -40.22 -1.01
N ARG A 703 1.58 -40.60 -0.13
CA ARG A 703 2.65 -41.58 -0.44
C ARG A 703 2.08 -42.95 -0.79
N ALA A 704 1.08 -43.43 -0.05
CA ALA A 704 0.44 -44.70 -0.34
C ALA A 704 -0.28 -44.70 -1.70
N VAL A 705 -0.89 -43.58 -2.11
CA VAL A 705 -1.49 -43.44 -3.45
C VAL A 705 -0.43 -43.55 -4.55
N ILE A 706 0.67 -42.81 -4.43
CA ILE A 706 1.77 -42.84 -5.40
C ILE A 706 2.38 -44.24 -5.50
N GLN A 707 2.62 -44.90 -4.36
CA GLN A 707 3.08 -46.29 -4.33
C GLN A 707 2.08 -47.23 -5.02
N GLY A 708 0.78 -47.06 -4.74
CA GLY A 708 -0.28 -47.84 -5.38
C GLY A 708 -0.30 -47.69 -6.90
N LEU A 709 -0.05 -46.48 -7.42
CA LEU A 709 0.11 -46.22 -8.86
C LEU A 709 1.34 -46.96 -9.42
N GLN A 710 2.50 -46.85 -8.76
CA GLN A 710 3.74 -47.50 -9.20
C GLN A 710 3.65 -49.05 -9.18
N GLU A 711 2.85 -49.61 -8.29
CA GLU A 711 2.62 -51.07 -8.16
C GLU A 711 1.50 -51.60 -9.06
N GLY A 712 0.67 -50.74 -9.66
CA GLY A 712 -0.52 -51.17 -10.41
C GLY A 712 -1.57 -51.84 -9.52
N ARG A 713 -1.76 -51.34 -8.30
CA ARG A 713 -2.56 -52.01 -7.27
C ARG A 713 -4.06 -52.02 -7.61
N VAL A 714 -4.73 -53.12 -7.29
CA VAL A 714 -6.21 -53.24 -7.34
C VAL A 714 -6.74 -53.52 -5.94
N LEU A 715 -7.71 -52.74 -5.48
CA LEU A 715 -8.37 -52.91 -4.18
C LEU A 715 -9.84 -53.25 -4.38
N SER A 716 -10.27 -54.42 -3.93
CA SER A 716 -11.67 -54.84 -3.98
C SER A 716 -12.39 -54.53 -2.66
N GLY A 717 -13.63 -54.06 -2.72
CA GLY A 717 -14.49 -53.83 -1.55
C GLY A 717 -15.95 -53.66 -1.91
N GLU A 718 -16.75 -53.17 -0.96
CA GLU A 718 -18.22 -53.06 -1.11
C GLU A 718 -18.66 -52.12 -2.25
N ALA A 719 -17.79 -51.19 -2.66
CA ALA A 719 -18.04 -50.26 -3.76
C ALA A 719 -17.51 -50.72 -5.13
N GLY A 720 -17.07 -51.98 -5.25
CA GLY A 720 -16.43 -52.52 -6.45
C GLY A 720 -14.91 -52.57 -6.33
N GLU A 721 -14.20 -52.24 -7.42
CA GLU A 721 -12.73 -52.28 -7.49
C GLU A 721 -12.14 -50.88 -7.70
N LEU A 722 -11.13 -50.50 -6.91
CA LEU A 722 -10.29 -49.35 -7.20
C LEU A 722 -9.03 -49.80 -7.94
N HIS A 723 -8.81 -49.23 -9.12
CA HIS A 723 -7.69 -49.51 -10.01
C HIS A 723 -6.72 -48.34 -9.97
N PHE A 724 -5.47 -48.60 -9.58
CA PHE A 724 -4.37 -47.64 -9.60
C PHE A 724 -3.56 -47.86 -10.88
N GLN A 725 -3.64 -46.94 -11.81
CA GLN A 725 -3.07 -47.08 -13.16
C GLN A 725 -1.96 -46.06 -13.39
N ALA A 726 -0.73 -46.52 -13.60
CA ALA A 726 0.40 -45.66 -13.97
C ALA A 726 0.64 -45.63 -15.48
N THR A 727 1.10 -44.50 -16.02
CA THR A 727 1.60 -44.44 -17.40
C THR A 727 3.06 -44.89 -17.47
N ALA A 728 3.53 -45.19 -18.69
CA ALA A 728 4.93 -45.57 -18.93
C ALA A 728 5.92 -44.49 -18.45
N GLU A 729 5.51 -43.22 -18.48
CA GLU A 729 6.32 -42.09 -18.03
C GLU A 729 6.58 -42.12 -16.52
N LEU A 730 5.57 -42.43 -15.71
CA LEU A 730 5.74 -42.57 -14.25
C LEU A 730 6.62 -43.77 -13.91
N LEU A 731 6.43 -44.89 -14.61
CA LEU A 731 7.20 -46.13 -14.38
C LEU A 731 8.67 -46.01 -14.84
N ALA A 732 8.95 -45.21 -15.86
CA ALA A 732 10.32 -44.96 -16.32
C ALA A 732 11.17 -44.21 -15.28
N GLN A 733 10.53 -43.41 -14.41
CA GLN A 733 11.21 -42.63 -13.39
C GLN A 733 10.42 -42.63 -12.07
N PRO A 734 10.42 -43.75 -11.33
CA PRO A 734 9.66 -43.91 -10.10
C PRO A 734 10.03 -42.87 -9.05
N LEU A 735 9.06 -42.44 -8.25
CA LEU A 735 9.30 -41.62 -7.06
C LEU A 735 9.80 -42.49 -5.90
N PRO A 736 10.70 -41.96 -5.03
CA PRO A 736 11.11 -42.64 -3.82
C PRO A 736 9.95 -42.66 -2.79
N ALA A 737 9.92 -43.66 -1.92
CA ALA A 737 8.84 -43.85 -0.94
C ALA A 737 8.75 -42.72 0.10
N ASP A 738 9.86 -42.03 0.34
CA ASP A 738 9.98 -40.90 1.27
C ASP A 738 9.93 -39.53 0.58
N ALA A 739 9.46 -39.47 -0.68
CA ALA A 739 9.32 -38.22 -1.42
C ALA A 739 8.59 -37.13 -0.61
N GLU A 740 9.11 -35.91 -0.70
CA GLU A 740 8.54 -34.74 -0.03
C GLU A 740 7.12 -34.45 -0.56
N VAL A 741 6.20 -34.13 0.35
CA VAL A 741 4.79 -33.83 0.04
C VAL A 741 4.53 -32.36 0.35
N ARG A 742 4.11 -31.59 -0.64
CA ARG A 742 3.82 -30.15 -0.52
C ARG A 742 2.39 -29.86 -0.94
N TYR A 743 1.56 -29.47 0.02
CA TYR A 743 0.17 -29.09 -0.22
C TYR A 743 0.07 -27.70 -0.86
N LEU A 744 -0.79 -27.55 -1.85
CA LEU A 744 -1.08 -26.25 -2.46
C LEU A 744 -2.11 -25.50 -1.59
N SER A 745 -1.84 -24.22 -1.30
CA SER A 745 -2.56 -23.43 -0.29
C SER A 745 -4.00 -23.04 -0.65
N ALA A 746 -4.45 -23.25 -1.89
CA ALA A 746 -5.80 -22.91 -2.32
C ALA A 746 -6.69 -24.16 -2.48
N GLU A 747 -7.70 -24.36 -1.62
CA GLU A 747 -8.80 -25.29 -1.94
C GLU A 747 -9.56 -24.73 -3.17
N GLN A 748 -9.35 -25.35 -4.34
CA GLN A 748 -10.14 -25.14 -5.57
C GLN A 748 -11.41 -26.02 -5.54
N SER A 749 -12.03 -26.30 -6.69
CA SER A 749 -13.07 -27.33 -6.85
C SER A 749 -12.57 -28.74 -6.47
N ASN A 750 -11.27 -28.98 -6.54
CA ASN A 750 -10.58 -30.22 -6.22
C ASN A 750 -9.38 -29.98 -5.30
N SER A 751 -8.86 -31.03 -4.65
CA SER A 751 -7.70 -30.92 -3.74
C SER A 751 -6.44 -31.43 -4.41
N SER A 752 -5.36 -30.62 -4.41
CA SER A 752 -4.13 -30.92 -5.15
C SER A 752 -2.88 -30.86 -4.26
N VAL A 753 -1.93 -31.75 -4.51
CA VAL A 753 -0.68 -31.87 -3.76
C VAL A 753 0.49 -32.18 -4.71
N VAL A 754 1.66 -31.60 -4.42
CA VAL A 754 2.89 -31.86 -5.16
C VAL A 754 3.73 -32.89 -4.41
N VAL A 755 4.24 -33.90 -5.12
CA VAL A 755 5.07 -34.98 -4.58
C VAL A 755 6.43 -35.00 -5.29
N GLY A 756 7.50 -34.90 -4.49
CA GLY A 756 8.90 -34.98 -4.93
C GLY A 756 9.26 -33.97 -6.02
N GLU A 757 8.63 -32.80 -6.02
CA GLU A 757 8.76 -31.73 -7.05
C GLU A 757 8.59 -32.19 -8.51
N ARG A 758 7.90 -33.32 -8.72
CA ARG A 758 7.77 -33.94 -10.05
C ARG A 758 6.36 -34.32 -10.41
N VAL A 759 5.53 -34.67 -9.42
CA VAL A 759 4.15 -35.14 -9.65
C VAL A 759 3.17 -34.24 -8.93
N MET A 760 2.16 -33.76 -9.65
CA MET A 760 0.96 -33.15 -9.12
C MET A 760 -0.12 -34.23 -9.00
N LEU A 761 -0.59 -34.52 -7.79
CA LEU A 761 -1.71 -35.42 -7.54
C LEU A 761 -2.96 -34.58 -7.22
N LYS A 762 -4.02 -34.77 -8.01
CA LYS A 762 -5.31 -34.08 -7.85
C LYS A 762 -6.39 -35.10 -7.46
N LEU A 763 -7.08 -34.83 -6.35
CA LEU A 763 -8.20 -35.59 -5.79
C LEU A 763 -9.52 -34.98 -6.29
N ILE A 764 -10.33 -35.78 -6.99
CA ILE A 764 -11.61 -35.35 -7.54
C ILE A 764 -12.67 -35.39 -6.44
N ARG A 765 -13.09 -34.20 -5.97
CA ARG A 765 -13.98 -34.08 -4.80
C ARG A 765 -15.41 -34.45 -5.13
N LYS A 766 -15.97 -33.97 -6.24
CA LYS A 766 -17.32 -34.32 -6.69
C LYS A 766 -17.24 -35.42 -7.75
N VAL A 767 -17.52 -36.66 -7.34
CA VAL A 767 -17.37 -37.84 -8.18
C VAL A 767 -18.63 -38.04 -9.03
N SER A 768 -18.44 -38.15 -10.35
CA SER A 768 -19.51 -38.44 -11.30
C SER A 768 -19.19 -39.75 -12.04
N ALA A 769 -20.22 -40.53 -12.33
CA ALA A 769 -20.07 -41.79 -13.06
C ALA A 769 -19.87 -41.52 -14.56
N GLY A 770 -18.97 -42.27 -15.20
CA GLY A 770 -18.59 -42.12 -16.60
C GLY A 770 -17.17 -41.58 -16.82
N ILE A 771 -16.80 -41.48 -18.10
CA ILE A 771 -15.46 -41.03 -18.53
C ILE A 771 -15.28 -39.54 -18.17
N HIS A 772 -14.20 -39.23 -17.44
CA HIS A 772 -13.89 -37.87 -17.04
C HIS A 772 -13.13 -37.12 -18.16
N PRO A 773 -13.58 -35.90 -18.57
CA PRO A 773 -12.97 -35.11 -19.63
C PRO A 773 -11.47 -34.88 -19.44
N GLU A 774 -11.03 -34.59 -18.22
CA GLU A 774 -9.62 -34.29 -17.95
C GLU A 774 -8.69 -35.48 -18.25
N LEU A 775 -9.10 -36.69 -17.85
CA LEU A 775 -8.34 -37.91 -18.14
C LEU A 775 -8.35 -38.22 -19.64
N GLU A 776 -9.52 -38.14 -20.27
CA GLU A 776 -9.71 -38.44 -21.69
C GLU A 776 -8.92 -37.48 -22.60
N MET A 777 -9.00 -36.18 -22.35
CA MET A 777 -8.31 -35.14 -23.12
C MET A 777 -6.79 -35.22 -22.94
N SER A 778 -6.31 -35.36 -21.70
CA SER A 778 -4.87 -35.45 -21.42
C SER A 778 -4.25 -36.68 -22.08
N ALA A 779 -4.93 -37.82 -22.02
CA ALA A 779 -4.48 -39.05 -22.67
C ALA A 779 -4.44 -38.91 -24.21
N TYR A 780 -5.47 -38.32 -24.82
CA TYR A 780 -5.55 -38.14 -26.27
C TYR A 780 -4.49 -37.15 -26.79
N LEU A 781 -4.34 -35.99 -26.15
CA LEU A 781 -3.36 -34.98 -26.52
C LEU A 781 -1.92 -35.48 -26.34
N GLY A 782 -1.64 -36.19 -25.25
CA GLY A 782 -0.34 -36.82 -25.00
C GLY A 782 0.01 -37.86 -26.07
N ALA A 783 -0.94 -38.74 -26.43
CA ALA A 783 -0.76 -39.72 -27.51
C ALA A 783 -0.57 -39.06 -28.88
N GLY A 784 -1.21 -37.91 -29.12
CA GLY A 784 -1.04 -37.07 -30.31
C GLY A 784 0.27 -36.27 -30.35
N GLY A 785 1.11 -36.34 -29.32
CA GLY A 785 2.40 -35.66 -29.26
C GLY A 785 2.35 -34.18 -28.87
N TYR A 786 1.22 -33.69 -28.38
CA TYR A 786 1.09 -32.30 -27.90
C TYR A 786 1.79 -32.15 -26.53
N ARG A 787 2.82 -31.30 -26.46
CA ARG A 787 3.71 -31.18 -25.28
C ARG A 787 3.40 -30.02 -24.35
N HIS A 788 2.50 -29.12 -24.72
CA HIS A 788 2.15 -27.91 -23.97
C HIS A 788 0.97 -28.13 -23.01
N ILE A 789 0.98 -29.27 -22.33
CA ILE A 789 0.06 -29.67 -21.25
C ILE A 789 0.86 -30.34 -20.14
N SER A 790 0.28 -30.46 -18.95
CA SER A 790 0.85 -31.32 -17.91
C SER A 790 0.79 -32.78 -18.36
N PRO A 791 1.92 -33.51 -18.42
CA PRO A 791 1.93 -34.89 -18.90
C PRO A 791 1.16 -35.80 -17.94
N LEU A 792 0.39 -36.74 -18.48
CA LEU A 792 -0.39 -37.69 -17.70
C LEU A 792 0.53 -38.80 -17.14
N LEU A 793 0.60 -38.90 -15.81
CA LEU A 793 1.44 -39.87 -15.10
C LEU A 793 0.66 -41.06 -14.53
N GLY A 794 -0.63 -40.88 -14.25
CA GLY A 794 -1.49 -41.97 -13.80
C GLY A 794 -2.88 -41.52 -13.37
N SER A 795 -3.72 -42.48 -13.03
CA SER A 795 -5.10 -42.27 -12.56
C SER A 795 -5.53 -43.35 -11.56
N VAL A 796 -6.38 -42.96 -10.61
CA VAL A 796 -7.10 -43.88 -9.73
C VAL A 796 -8.56 -43.87 -10.15
N VAL A 797 -9.05 -45.01 -10.61
CA VAL A 797 -10.41 -45.17 -11.14
C VAL A 797 -11.14 -46.20 -10.30
N ARG A 798 -12.38 -45.90 -9.92
CA ARG A 798 -13.28 -46.91 -9.34
C ARG A 798 -14.13 -47.51 -10.43
N ARG A 799 -14.16 -48.84 -10.50
CA ARG A 799 -15.12 -49.62 -11.26
C ARG A 799 -16.17 -50.17 -10.32
N ASP A 800 -17.41 -49.73 -10.48
CA ASP A 800 -18.51 -50.21 -9.65
C ASP A 800 -18.94 -51.65 -10.06
N PRO A 801 -19.82 -52.32 -9.29
CA PRO A 801 -20.30 -53.66 -9.63
C PRO A 801 -21.07 -53.76 -10.96
N ALA A 802 -21.57 -52.64 -11.50
CA ALA A 802 -22.20 -52.57 -12.81
C ALA A 802 -21.17 -52.42 -13.95
N GLY A 803 -19.89 -52.25 -13.61
CA GLY A 803 -18.78 -52.09 -14.54
C GLY A 803 -18.56 -50.64 -14.98
N GLU A 804 -19.27 -49.67 -14.40
CA GLU A 804 -19.14 -48.25 -14.71
C GLU A 804 -17.92 -47.66 -13.97
N GLU A 805 -17.13 -46.87 -14.70
CA GLU A 805 -15.91 -46.27 -14.19
C GLU A 805 -16.15 -44.83 -13.69
N SER A 806 -15.52 -44.47 -12.59
CA SER A 806 -15.49 -43.10 -12.05
C SER A 806 -14.05 -42.71 -11.71
N LEU A 807 -13.59 -41.56 -12.23
CA LEU A 807 -12.27 -41.03 -11.87
C LEU A 807 -12.29 -40.51 -10.42
N LEU A 808 -11.34 -40.95 -9.61
CA LEU A 808 -11.17 -40.52 -8.22
C LEU A 808 -9.96 -39.61 -8.04
N MET A 809 -8.83 -39.94 -8.68
CA MET A 809 -7.61 -39.14 -8.60
C MET A 809 -6.88 -39.17 -9.94
N ILE A 810 -6.18 -38.09 -10.26
CA ILE A 810 -5.31 -37.99 -11.45
C ILE A 810 -3.93 -37.50 -11.02
N ALA A 811 -2.88 -38.14 -11.56
CA ALA A 811 -1.49 -37.77 -11.35
C ALA A 811 -0.93 -37.20 -12.66
N GLN A 812 -0.40 -35.99 -12.59
CA GLN A 812 0.16 -35.25 -13.73
C GLN A 812 1.60 -34.80 -13.41
N GLY A 813 2.43 -34.56 -14.43
CA GLY A 813 3.76 -34.00 -14.23
C GLY A 813 3.70 -32.55 -13.75
N LEU A 814 4.57 -32.21 -12.81
CA LEU A 814 4.72 -30.84 -12.34
C LEU A 814 5.46 -30.00 -13.39
N LEU A 815 4.85 -28.87 -13.76
CA LEU A 815 5.48 -27.87 -14.62
C LEU A 815 6.08 -26.76 -13.74
N ASN A 816 7.39 -26.55 -13.81
CA ASN A 816 8.05 -25.42 -13.16
C ASN A 816 7.67 -24.12 -13.88
N ASN A 817 6.76 -23.34 -13.29
CA ASN A 817 6.14 -22.17 -13.90
C ASN A 817 6.41 -20.89 -13.09
N GLN A 818 6.15 -19.74 -13.70
CA GLN A 818 6.25 -18.39 -13.09
C GLN A 818 4.91 -17.91 -12.48
N GLY A 819 3.95 -18.82 -12.28
CA GLY A 819 2.57 -18.53 -11.92
C GLY A 819 1.58 -18.86 -13.05
N ASP A 820 0.29 -18.68 -12.77
CA ASP A 820 -0.73 -18.69 -13.81
C ASP A 820 -0.63 -17.42 -14.68
N ALA A 821 -1.13 -17.50 -15.91
CA ALA A 821 -1.05 -16.41 -16.87
C ALA A 821 -1.91 -15.21 -16.46
N TRP A 822 -2.88 -15.39 -15.57
CA TRP A 822 -3.71 -14.31 -15.04
C TRP A 822 -2.90 -13.37 -14.13
N ILE A 823 -2.22 -13.92 -13.13
CA ILE A 823 -1.34 -13.18 -12.21
C ILE A 823 -0.15 -12.60 -12.99
N TRP A 824 0.45 -13.38 -13.88
CA TRP A 824 1.55 -12.90 -14.71
C TRP A 824 1.13 -11.70 -15.56
N THR A 825 -0.04 -11.75 -16.20
CA THR A 825 -0.57 -10.65 -17.00
C THR A 825 -0.82 -9.39 -16.15
N GLN A 826 -1.37 -9.54 -14.93
CA GLN A 826 -1.58 -8.40 -14.02
C GLN A 826 -0.28 -7.73 -13.60
N ASN A 827 0.70 -8.51 -13.14
CA ASN A 827 1.97 -7.96 -12.69
C ASN A 827 2.69 -7.19 -13.81
N ASN A 828 2.62 -7.70 -15.05
CA ASN A 828 3.21 -7.03 -16.21
C ASN A 828 2.40 -5.81 -16.66
N LEU A 829 1.07 -5.83 -16.53
CA LEU A 829 0.24 -4.64 -16.75
C LEU A 829 0.55 -3.54 -15.73
N GLU A 830 0.66 -3.88 -14.45
CA GLU A 830 1.07 -2.94 -13.39
C GLU A 830 2.46 -2.36 -13.65
N ARG A 831 3.39 -3.19 -14.13
CA ARG A 831 4.72 -2.73 -14.55
C ARG A 831 4.64 -1.78 -15.74
N ALA A 832 3.90 -2.11 -16.79
CA ALA A 832 3.71 -1.24 -17.96
C ALA A 832 3.07 0.11 -17.58
N ILE A 833 2.11 0.12 -16.65
CA ILE A 833 1.51 1.36 -16.13
C ILE A 833 2.55 2.19 -15.38
N ARG A 834 3.39 1.55 -14.54
CA ARG A 834 4.45 2.22 -13.80
C ARG A 834 5.53 2.79 -14.71
N ASP A 835 5.89 2.06 -15.76
CA ASP A 835 6.88 2.48 -16.75
C ASP A 835 6.36 3.72 -17.52
N GLU A 836 5.10 3.72 -17.98
CA GLU A 836 4.51 4.89 -18.66
C GLU A 836 4.36 6.11 -17.71
N LEU A 837 4.15 5.89 -16.42
CA LEU A 837 4.16 6.96 -15.40
C LEU A 837 5.56 7.53 -15.14
N ALA A 838 6.61 6.70 -15.27
CA ALA A 838 8.00 7.10 -15.07
C ALA A 838 8.59 7.83 -16.29
N ASP A 839 8.21 7.42 -17.51
CA ASP A 839 8.69 7.93 -18.80
C ASP A 839 8.27 9.39 -19.10
N GLY A 840 7.47 10.02 -18.23
CA GLY A 840 7.22 11.46 -18.27
C GLY A 840 8.46 12.33 -18.04
N THR A 841 9.63 11.77 -17.69
CA THR A 841 10.82 12.55 -17.28
C THR A 841 12.20 12.15 -17.81
N ALA A 842 12.41 11.15 -18.69
CA ALA A 842 13.74 10.91 -19.28
C ALA A 842 13.77 10.13 -20.62
N GLU A 843 14.82 10.38 -21.43
CA GLU A 843 15.09 9.76 -22.74
C GLU A 843 15.59 8.30 -22.64
N HIS A 844 14.97 7.43 -23.45
CA HIS A 844 15.40 6.11 -23.94
C HIS A 844 16.71 5.51 -23.39
N GLU A 845 16.58 4.56 -22.45
CA GLU A 845 17.48 3.41 -22.35
C GLU A 845 16.71 2.11 -22.58
N VAL A 846 17.36 1.15 -23.24
CA VAL A 846 16.82 -0.12 -23.75
C VAL A 846 16.43 -1.04 -22.59
N SER A 847 15.29 -0.77 -21.96
CA SER A 847 14.53 -1.74 -21.17
C SER A 847 13.63 -2.54 -22.11
N ILE A 848 13.53 -3.86 -21.93
CA ILE A 848 12.54 -4.67 -22.65
C ILE A 848 11.16 -4.19 -22.20
N ASP A 849 10.38 -3.59 -23.10
CA ASP A 849 9.07 -3.02 -22.82
C ASP A 849 8.15 -4.11 -22.23
N ALA A 850 7.63 -3.91 -21.03
CA ALA A 850 6.70 -4.83 -20.37
C ALA A 850 5.45 -5.08 -21.22
N HIS A 851 5.07 -4.10 -22.04
CA HIS A 851 4.00 -4.22 -23.00
C HIS A 851 4.35 -5.23 -24.13
N ASP A 852 5.59 -5.23 -24.63
CA ASP A 852 6.03 -6.18 -25.66
C ASP A 852 6.00 -7.62 -25.12
N GLU A 853 6.35 -7.84 -23.85
CA GLU A 853 6.23 -9.15 -23.21
C GLU A 853 4.77 -9.66 -23.21
N LEU A 854 3.80 -8.79 -22.88
CA LEU A 854 2.38 -9.12 -22.89
C LEU A 854 1.88 -9.51 -24.30
N VAL A 855 2.27 -8.73 -25.32
CA VAL A 855 1.87 -8.97 -26.71
C VAL A 855 2.50 -10.27 -27.25
N ASN A 856 3.77 -10.51 -26.95
CA ASN A 856 4.49 -11.73 -27.35
C ASN A 856 3.87 -12.97 -26.70
N PHE A 857 3.55 -12.91 -25.41
CA PHE A 857 2.90 -14.02 -24.71
C PHE A 857 1.50 -14.31 -25.28
N ALA A 858 0.70 -13.26 -25.58
CA ALA A 858 -0.60 -13.43 -26.23
C ALA A 858 -0.49 -14.12 -27.60
N GLY A 859 0.55 -13.79 -28.39
CA GLY A 859 0.86 -14.48 -29.64
C GLY A 859 1.20 -15.96 -29.42
N LEU A 860 2.10 -16.28 -28.49
CA LEU A 860 2.46 -17.66 -28.15
C LEU A 860 1.25 -18.48 -27.70
N LEU A 861 0.40 -17.91 -26.82
CA LEU A 861 -0.84 -18.56 -26.38
C LEU A 861 -1.77 -18.88 -27.56
N GLY A 862 -1.90 -17.96 -28.53
CA GLY A 862 -2.68 -18.18 -29.76
C GLY A 862 -2.13 -19.32 -30.61
N GLN A 863 -0.80 -19.37 -30.77
CA GLN A 863 -0.12 -20.46 -31.46
C GLN A 863 -0.36 -21.82 -30.78
N ARG A 864 -0.15 -21.92 -29.46
CA ARG A 864 -0.33 -23.17 -28.70
C ARG A 864 -1.76 -23.68 -28.75
N LEU A 865 -2.75 -22.78 -28.61
CA LEU A 865 -4.16 -23.15 -28.75
C LEU A 865 -4.47 -23.69 -30.16
N GLY A 866 -3.92 -23.08 -31.21
CA GLY A 866 -4.09 -23.55 -32.58
C GLY A 866 -3.47 -24.92 -32.82
N GLU A 867 -2.25 -25.15 -32.31
CA GLU A 867 -1.56 -26.45 -32.35
C GLU A 867 -2.36 -27.54 -31.61
N MET A 868 -2.96 -27.22 -30.46
CA MET A 868 -3.85 -28.15 -29.74
C MET A 868 -5.08 -28.52 -30.59
N HIS A 869 -5.74 -27.53 -31.19
CA HIS A 869 -6.90 -27.78 -32.06
C HIS A 869 -6.54 -28.59 -33.31
N GLN A 870 -5.33 -28.46 -33.86
CA GLN A 870 -4.86 -29.34 -34.93
C GLN A 870 -4.82 -30.81 -34.50
N VAL A 871 -4.30 -31.09 -33.32
CA VAL A 871 -4.25 -32.47 -32.77
C VAL A 871 -5.65 -33.00 -32.51
N LEU A 872 -6.55 -32.17 -31.97
CA LEU A 872 -7.94 -32.55 -31.68
C LEU A 872 -8.82 -32.71 -32.93
N ALA A 873 -8.43 -32.09 -34.05
CA ALA A 873 -9.12 -32.22 -35.34
C ALA A 873 -8.51 -33.31 -36.24
N ALA A 874 -7.39 -33.92 -35.84
CA ALA A 874 -6.70 -34.91 -36.65
C ALA A 874 -7.59 -36.15 -36.91
N PRO A 875 -7.50 -36.79 -38.10
CA PRO A 875 -8.24 -38.01 -38.39
C PRO A 875 -7.97 -39.10 -37.36
N THR A 876 -9.04 -39.71 -36.84
CA THR A 876 -8.96 -40.70 -35.75
C THR A 876 -10.10 -41.71 -35.83
N ASP A 877 -9.82 -42.94 -35.41
CA ASP A 877 -10.83 -44.00 -35.26
C ASP A 877 -11.67 -43.83 -33.98
N ASN A 878 -11.30 -42.90 -33.10
CA ASN A 878 -12.07 -42.61 -31.89
C ASN A 878 -13.26 -41.67 -32.21
N PRO A 879 -14.51 -42.15 -32.17
CA PRO A 879 -15.67 -41.35 -32.55
C PRO A 879 -15.90 -40.14 -31.64
N ALA A 880 -15.37 -40.14 -30.41
CA ALA A 880 -15.46 -38.99 -29.51
C ALA A 880 -14.60 -37.80 -30.00
N PHE A 881 -13.51 -38.06 -30.72
CA PHE A 881 -12.56 -37.05 -31.23
C PHE A 881 -12.64 -36.85 -32.74
N SER A 882 -13.43 -37.65 -33.47
CA SER A 882 -13.59 -37.47 -34.91
C SER A 882 -14.17 -36.09 -35.23
N ALA A 883 -13.42 -35.28 -35.96
CA ALA A 883 -13.88 -33.95 -36.36
C ALA A 883 -15.14 -34.03 -37.23
N GLU A 884 -16.08 -33.12 -36.98
CA GLU A 884 -17.33 -33.00 -37.73
C GLU A 884 -17.45 -31.59 -38.32
N VAL A 885 -18.19 -31.46 -39.42
CA VAL A 885 -18.52 -30.15 -40.01
C VAL A 885 -19.91 -29.74 -39.54
N SER A 886 -20.08 -28.49 -39.14
CA SER A 886 -21.36 -27.96 -38.69
C SER A 886 -22.38 -27.90 -39.82
N THR A 887 -23.59 -28.37 -39.54
CA THR A 887 -24.70 -28.40 -40.48
C THR A 887 -25.68 -27.26 -40.23
N GLY A 888 -26.63 -27.05 -41.15
CA GLY A 888 -27.70 -26.08 -40.93
C GLY A 888 -28.56 -26.37 -39.68
N LYS A 889 -28.66 -27.64 -39.25
CA LYS A 889 -29.33 -28.00 -37.99
C LYS A 889 -28.54 -27.51 -36.77
N ASP A 890 -27.22 -27.57 -36.84
CA ASP A 890 -26.33 -27.09 -35.78
C ASP A 890 -26.40 -25.56 -35.67
N GLY A 891 -26.39 -24.85 -36.81
CA GLY A 891 -26.60 -23.40 -36.85
C GLY A 891 -27.93 -22.97 -36.21
N GLN A 892 -29.03 -23.67 -36.52
CA GLN A 892 -30.33 -23.41 -35.87
C GLN A 892 -30.30 -23.69 -34.36
N ALA A 893 -29.62 -24.75 -33.94
CA ALA A 893 -29.48 -25.09 -32.52
C ALA A 893 -28.66 -24.03 -31.77
N TRP A 894 -27.55 -23.56 -32.35
CA TRP A 894 -26.72 -22.49 -31.79
C TRP A 894 -27.49 -21.18 -31.68
N GLY A 895 -28.15 -20.75 -32.76
CA GLY A 895 -28.95 -19.50 -32.76
C GLY A 895 -30.05 -19.53 -31.70
N LYS A 896 -30.73 -20.67 -31.52
CA LYS A 896 -31.74 -20.85 -30.46
C LYS A 896 -31.12 -20.85 -29.06
N HIS A 897 -30.04 -21.61 -28.85
CA HIS A 897 -29.39 -21.74 -27.55
C HIS A 897 -28.77 -20.41 -27.09
N ILE A 898 -27.92 -19.82 -27.92
CA ILE A 898 -27.23 -18.55 -27.62
C ILE A 898 -28.26 -17.42 -27.49
N GLY A 899 -29.28 -17.38 -28.34
CA GLY A 899 -30.38 -16.42 -28.21
C GLY A 899 -31.14 -16.53 -26.88
N SER A 900 -31.30 -17.74 -26.34
CA SER A 900 -31.91 -17.96 -25.02
C SER A 900 -31.00 -17.47 -23.87
N GLN A 901 -29.69 -17.70 -23.97
CA GLN A 901 -28.72 -17.21 -22.98
C GLN A 901 -28.62 -15.69 -22.99
N VAL A 902 -28.54 -15.06 -24.17
CA VAL A 902 -28.55 -13.59 -24.31
C VAL A 902 -29.84 -13.01 -23.73
N THR A 903 -30.99 -13.66 -23.96
CA THR A 903 -32.26 -13.24 -23.35
C THR A 903 -32.20 -13.30 -21.84
N ARG A 904 -31.63 -14.37 -21.26
CA ARG A 904 -31.46 -14.51 -19.81
C ARG A 904 -30.49 -13.46 -19.26
N ALA A 905 -29.38 -13.20 -19.95
CA ALA A 905 -28.40 -12.19 -19.57
C ALA A 905 -29.03 -10.78 -19.53
N LEU A 906 -29.80 -10.41 -20.56
CA LEU A 906 -30.51 -9.12 -20.59
C LEU A 906 -31.53 -8.98 -19.45
N GLN A 907 -32.24 -10.05 -19.10
CA GLN A 907 -33.14 -10.06 -17.94
C GLN A 907 -32.40 -9.87 -16.61
N LEU A 908 -31.24 -10.50 -16.45
CA LEU A 908 -30.41 -10.35 -15.25
C LEU A 908 -29.83 -8.95 -15.13
N LEU A 909 -29.41 -8.34 -16.26
CA LEU A 909 -28.97 -6.94 -16.30
C LEU A 909 -30.10 -5.98 -15.92
N GLU A 910 -31.31 -6.19 -16.43
CA GLU A 910 -32.49 -5.39 -16.06
C GLU A 910 -32.81 -5.51 -14.56
N GLN A 911 -32.72 -6.72 -13.99
CA GLN A 911 -32.94 -6.96 -12.56
C GLN A 911 -31.92 -6.26 -11.66
N HIS A 912 -30.67 -6.15 -12.09
CA HIS A 912 -29.58 -5.55 -11.32
C HIS A 912 -29.27 -4.09 -11.72
N GLN A 913 -30.05 -3.50 -12.63
CA GLN A 913 -29.78 -2.17 -13.20
C GLN A 913 -29.62 -1.09 -12.13
N ALA A 914 -30.44 -1.12 -11.08
CA ALA A 914 -30.40 -0.14 -9.99
C ALA A 914 -29.10 -0.15 -9.17
N GLN A 915 -28.30 -1.22 -9.27
CA GLN A 915 -27.03 -1.39 -8.55
C GLN A 915 -25.83 -0.87 -9.35
N LEU A 916 -26.02 -0.46 -10.61
CA LEU A 916 -24.97 0.01 -11.51
C LEU A 916 -24.86 1.55 -11.53
N PRO A 917 -23.70 2.13 -11.90
CA PRO A 917 -23.53 3.58 -12.10
C PRO A 917 -24.44 4.14 -13.21
N ALA A 918 -24.74 5.44 -13.18
CA ALA A 918 -25.68 6.08 -14.11
C ALA A 918 -25.33 5.89 -15.61
N ALA A 919 -24.04 5.88 -15.95
CA ALA A 919 -23.58 5.63 -17.32
C ALA A 919 -23.93 4.20 -17.79
N ASP A 920 -23.77 3.22 -16.91
CA ASP A 920 -24.03 1.80 -17.18
C ASP A 920 -25.52 1.49 -17.16
N GLN A 921 -26.31 2.22 -16.34
CA GLN A 921 -27.77 2.15 -16.38
C GLN A 921 -28.32 2.55 -17.76
N ALA A 922 -27.77 3.61 -18.36
CA ALA A 922 -28.15 4.03 -19.71
C ALA A 922 -27.76 2.98 -20.77
N LEU A 923 -26.61 2.35 -20.58
CA LEU A 923 -26.16 1.25 -21.43
C LEU A 923 -27.09 0.02 -21.35
N VAL A 924 -27.47 -0.41 -20.15
CA VAL A 924 -28.44 -1.50 -19.94
C VAL A 924 -29.77 -1.18 -20.62
N ALA A 925 -30.30 0.04 -20.44
CA ALA A 925 -31.56 0.45 -21.08
C ALA A 925 -31.49 0.35 -22.61
N ARG A 926 -30.36 0.77 -23.23
CA ARG A 926 -30.14 0.64 -24.67
C ARG A 926 -30.09 -0.81 -25.13
N LEU A 927 -29.39 -1.69 -24.41
CA LEU A 927 -29.28 -3.10 -24.77
C LEU A 927 -30.62 -3.85 -24.62
N VAL A 928 -31.38 -3.57 -23.56
CA VAL A 928 -32.72 -4.15 -23.34
C VAL A 928 -33.69 -3.70 -24.43
N ALA A 929 -33.69 -2.39 -24.78
CA ALA A 929 -34.50 -1.88 -25.89
C ALA A 929 -34.10 -2.51 -27.25
N GLY A 930 -32.81 -2.77 -27.44
CA GLY A 930 -32.24 -3.41 -28.63
C GLY A 930 -32.43 -4.93 -28.73
N LYS A 931 -33.07 -5.58 -27.75
CA LYS A 931 -33.18 -7.06 -27.66
C LYS A 931 -33.58 -7.74 -28.97
N LYS A 932 -34.58 -7.22 -29.69
CA LYS A 932 -35.06 -7.82 -30.95
C LYS A 932 -33.98 -7.80 -32.04
N ALA A 933 -33.25 -6.70 -32.15
CA ALA A 933 -32.15 -6.56 -33.11
C ALA A 933 -30.99 -7.49 -32.75
N ILE A 934 -30.62 -7.56 -31.47
CA ILE A 934 -29.57 -8.46 -30.97
C ILE A 934 -29.91 -9.92 -31.29
N LEU A 935 -31.14 -10.37 -31.02
CA LEU A 935 -31.56 -11.75 -31.31
C LEU A 935 -31.60 -12.07 -32.81
N ALA A 936 -32.03 -11.13 -33.65
CA ALA A 936 -31.98 -11.29 -35.10
C ALA A 936 -30.53 -11.42 -35.59
N HIS A 937 -29.62 -10.65 -34.98
CA HIS A 937 -28.21 -10.70 -35.30
C HIS A 937 -27.55 -12.03 -34.89
N VAL A 938 -27.85 -12.56 -33.70
CA VAL A 938 -27.40 -13.89 -33.26
C VAL A 938 -27.83 -14.98 -34.26
N GLN A 939 -29.05 -14.88 -34.81
CA GLN A 939 -29.52 -15.83 -35.83
C GLN A 939 -28.76 -15.69 -37.15
N ALA A 940 -28.44 -14.47 -37.58
CA ALA A 940 -27.66 -14.24 -38.79
C ALA A 940 -26.24 -14.83 -38.68
N LEU A 941 -25.54 -14.57 -37.57
CA LEU A 941 -24.23 -15.14 -37.29
C LEU A 941 -24.26 -16.67 -37.24
N ALA A 942 -25.31 -17.25 -36.66
CA ALA A 942 -25.47 -18.71 -36.58
C ALA A 942 -25.66 -19.38 -37.95
N VAL A 943 -26.27 -18.69 -38.91
CA VAL A 943 -26.39 -19.15 -40.30
C VAL A 943 -25.04 -19.02 -41.04
N GLN A 944 -24.33 -17.90 -40.84
CA GLN A 944 -23.02 -17.67 -41.46
C GLN A 944 -21.93 -18.61 -40.94
N ALA A 945 -22.03 -19.04 -39.68
CA ALA A 945 -21.09 -19.97 -39.04
C ALA A 945 -21.29 -21.46 -39.45
N VAL A 946 -22.15 -21.76 -40.42
CA VAL A 946 -22.34 -23.13 -40.94
C VAL A 946 -21.17 -23.52 -41.85
N GLY A 947 -20.73 -24.77 -41.75
CA GLY A 947 -19.53 -25.26 -42.44
C GLY A 947 -18.25 -25.18 -41.60
N GLY A 948 -18.35 -24.72 -40.36
CA GLY A 948 -17.25 -24.70 -39.40
C GLY A 948 -16.94 -26.07 -38.78
N LEU A 949 -15.74 -26.21 -38.23
CA LEU A 949 -15.33 -27.43 -37.52
C LEU A 949 -16.04 -27.57 -36.16
N ARG A 950 -16.36 -28.82 -35.82
CA ARG A 950 -16.81 -29.26 -34.50
C ARG A 950 -15.88 -30.35 -34.01
N ILE A 951 -15.14 -30.04 -32.96
CA ILE A 951 -14.12 -30.91 -32.37
C ILE A 951 -14.30 -30.97 -30.86
N ARG A 952 -13.54 -31.84 -30.20
CA ARG A 952 -13.35 -31.73 -28.76
C ARG A 952 -12.58 -30.43 -28.48
N VAL A 953 -12.99 -29.72 -27.44
CA VAL A 953 -12.43 -28.43 -27.02
C VAL A 953 -12.16 -28.48 -25.52
N HIS A 954 -11.36 -27.54 -25.01
CA HIS A 954 -11.16 -27.35 -23.58
C HIS A 954 -12.48 -27.00 -22.88
N GLY A 955 -13.28 -26.12 -23.51
CA GLY A 955 -14.67 -25.85 -23.14
C GLY A 955 -14.87 -24.81 -22.04
N ASP A 956 -13.81 -24.38 -21.35
CA ASP A 956 -13.83 -23.27 -20.37
C ASP A 956 -12.52 -22.46 -20.34
N LEU A 957 -11.71 -22.49 -21.41
CA LEU A 957 -10.36 -21.92 -21.40
C LEU A 957 -10.33 -20.42 -21.06
N HIS A 958 -9.62 -20.06 -19.99
CA HIS A 958 -9.32 -18.68 -19.59
C HIS A 958 -7.86 -18.55 -19.09
N LEU A 959 -7.35 -17.33 -18.87
CA LEU A 959 -5.95 -17.11 -18.46
C LEU A 959 -5.54 -17.83 -17.16
N GLY A 960 -6.51 -18.09 -16.26
CA GLY A 960 -6.27 -18.87 -15.04
C GLY A 960 -6.04 -20.37 -15.27
N GLN A 961 -6.35 -20.87 -16.47
CA GLN A 961 -6.10 -22.25 -16.91
C GLN A 961 -4.87 -22.35 -17.84
N VAL A 962 -4.03 -21.32 -17.83
CA VAL A 962 -2.78 -21.26 -18.58
C VAL A 962 -1.63 -21.02 -17.61
N LEU A 963 -0.58 -21.82 -17.69
CA LEU A 963 0.66 -21.61 -16.94
C LEU A 963 1.73 -20.97 -17.83
N VAL A 964 2.50 -20.04 -17.28
CA VAL A 964 3.65 -19.43 -17.95
C VAL A 964 4.92 -20.18 -17.56
N VAL A 965 5.51 -20.91 -18.52
CA VAL A 965 6.71 -21.72 -18.30
C VAL A 965 7.82 -21.21 -19.20
N GLN A 966 8.83 -20.56 -18.61
CA GLN A 966 9.97 -19.99 -19.34
C GLN A 966 9.56 -19.09 -20.53
N GLY A 967 8.45 -18.36 -20.40
CA GLY A 967 7.90 -17.48 -21.45
C GLY A 967 6.97 -18.14 -22.46
N ASP A 968 6.71 -19.46 -22.38
CA ASP A 968 5.75 -20.18 -23.24
C ASP A 968 4.45 -20.53 -22.47
N ALA A 969 3.38 -20.84 -23.19
CA ALA A 969 2.05 -21.10 -22.65
C ALA A 969 1.75 -22.61 -22.54
N TYR A 970 1.37 -23.07 -21.36
CA TYR A 970 0.94 -24.45 -21.10
C TYR A 970 -0.52 -24.49 -20.67
N LEU A 971 -1.33 -25.33 -21.31
CA LEU A 971 -2.77 -25.45 -21.06
C LEU A 971 -3.03 -26.52 -19.99
N ILE A 972 -3.85 -26.20 -18.99
CA ILE A 972 -4.18 -27.10 -17.87
C ILE A 972 -5.69 -27.10 -17.61
N ASP A 973 -6.18 -28.09 -16.84
CA ASP A 973 -7.57 -28.17 -16.37
C ASP A 973 -8.65 -28.41 -17.45
N PHE A 974 -8.51 -29.52 -18.18
CA PHE A 974 -9.46 -29.98 -19.22
C PHE A 974 -10.81 -30.50 -18.68
N GLU A 975 -11.22 -30.07 -17.49
CA GLU A 975 -12.49 -30.49 -16.88
C GLU A 975 -13.71 -29.90 -17.58
N GLY A 976 -13.59 -28.75 -18.24
CA GLY A 976 -14.70 -27.96 -18.80
C GLY A 976 -15.60 -27.35 -17.71
N GLU A 977 -16.66 -26.64 -18.12
CA GLU A 977 -17.55 -25.91 -17.20
C GLU A 977 -18.20 -26.83 -16.14
N PRO A 978 -17.88 -26.70 -14.83
CA PRO A 978 -18.31 -27.64 -13.78
C PRO A 978 -19.82 -27.76 -13.58
N ALA A 979 -20.58 -26.73 -13.98
CA ALA A 979 -22.04 -26.72 -13.90
C ALA A 979 -22.72 -27.64 -14.93
N ARG A 980 -21.99 -28.10 -15.96
CA ARG A 980 -22.52 -28.96 -17.02
C ARG A 980 -22.32 -30.44 -16.71
N SER A 981 -23.21 -31.28 -17.24
CA SER A 981 -23.08 -32.73 -17.13
C SER A 981 -21.82 -33.24 -17.84
N LEU A 982 -21.28 -34.41 -17.44
CA LEU A 982 -20.11 -35.00 -18.10
C LEU A 982 -20.36 -35.21 -19.61
N GLN A 983 -21.59 -35.57 -20.01
CA GLN A 983 -21.94 -35.76 -21.41
C GLN A 983 -21.86 -34.45 -22.22
N GLU A 984 -22.34 -33.34 -21.65
CA GLU A 984 -22.25 -32.03 -22.29
C GLU A 984 -20.80 -31.54 -22.37
N ARG A 985 -20.00 -31.75 -21.31
CA ARG A 985 -18.58 -31.42 -21.30
C ARG A 985 -17.76 -32.27 -22.28
N ARG A 986 -18.24 -33.49 -22.59
CA ARG A 986 -17.68 -34.38 -23.62
C ARG A 986 -18.17 -34.08 -25.05
N GLY A 987 -19.07 -33.10 -25.21
CA GLY A 987 -19.61 -32.72 -26.52
C GLY A 987 -18.57 -32.15 -27.49
N LYS A 988 -18.86 -32.22 -28.79
CA LYS A 988 -18.08 -31.55 -29.84
C LYS A 988 -18.64 -30.15 -30.09
N HIS A 989 -17.77 -29.16 -29.95
CA HIS A 989 -18.09 -27.74 -30.07
C HIS A 989 -17.22 -27.07 -31.12
N SER A 990 -17.58 -25.84 -31.47
CA SER A 990 -16.72 -25.00 -32.29
C SER A 990 -15.43 -24.66 -31.53
N PRO A 991 -14.25 -24.74 -32.16
CA PRO A 991 -12.98 -24.33 -31.54
C PRO A 991 -12.98 -22.86 -31.12
N TYR A 992 -13.81 -22.02 -31.76
CA TYR A 992 -13.99 -20.62 -31.37
C TYR A 992 -14.57 -20.42 -29.98
N LYS A 993 -15.09 -21.46 -29.34
CA LYS A 993 -15.48 -21.42 -27.92
C LYS A 993 -14.27 -21.15 -27.02
N ASP A 994 -13.15 -21.87 -27.23
CA ASP A 994 -11.92 -21.68 -26.45
C ASP A 994 -11.25 -20.35 -26.79
N VAL A 995 -11.22 -19.97 -28.08
CA VAL A 995 -10.72 -18.68 -28.55
C VAL A 995 -11.46 -17.52 -27.88
N SER A 996 -12.79 -17.60 -27.78
CA SER A 996 -13.62 -16.58 -27.15
C SER A 996 -13.35 -16.46 -25.64
N GLY A 997 -13.11 -17.59 -24.95
CA GLY A 997 -12.78 -17.60 -23.53
C GLY A 997 -11.46 -16.87 -23.21
N VAL A 998 -10.41 -17.09 -24.01
CA VAL A 998 -9.13 -16.39 -23.86
C VAL A 998 -9.28 -14.89 -24.16
N LEU A 999 -9.96 -14.54 -25.25
CA LEU A 999 -10.18 -13.13 -25.62
C LEU A 999 -10.94 -12.35 -24.54
N ARG A 1000 -11.93 -12.98 -23.91
CA ARG A 1000 -12.68 -12.39 -22.79
C ARG A 1000 -11.82 -12.28 -21.53
N SER A 1001 -10.89 -13.20 -21.32
CA SER A 1001 -9.92 -13.11 -20.21
C SER A 1001 -9.02 -11.89 -20.32
N PHE A 1002 -8.61 -11.48 -21.53
CA PHE A 1002 -7.86 -10.24 -21.73
C PHE A 1002 -8.68 -8.99 -21.35
N ASP A 1003 -9.97 -9.00 -21.66
CA ASP A 1003 -10.87 -7.92 -21.27
C ASP A 1003 -11.02 -7.82 -19.75
N TYR A 1004 -11.14 -8.96 -19.06
CA TYR A 1004 -11.20 -9.01 -17.60
C TYR A 1004 -9.89 -8.52 -16.96
N ALA A 1005 -8.73 -8.86 -17.52
CA ALA A 1005 -7.43 -8.38 -17.03
C ALA A 1005 -7.30 -6.86 -17.15
N ALA A 1006 -7.70 -6.29 -18.30
CA ALA A 1006 -7.69 -4.85 -18.52
C ALA A 1006 -8.67 -4.10 -17.60
N ALA A 1007 -9.87 -4.64 -17.40
CA ALA A 1007 -10.85 -4.04 -16.51
C ALA A 1007 -10.41 -4.07 -15.03
N MET A 1008 -9.75 -5.15 -14.60
CA MET A 1008 -9.27 -5.23 -13.22
C MET A 1008 -8.12 -4.26 -12.94
N ALA A 1009 -7.25 -4.01 -13.93
CA ALA A 1009 -6.23 -2.97 -13.85
C ALA A 1009 -6.83 -1.56 -13.75
N LEU A 1010 -8.01 -1.32 -14.34
CA LEU A 1010 -8.73 -0.05 -14.22
C LEU A 1010 -9.39 0.13 -12.84
N ASP A 1011 -9.87 -0.95 -12.21
CA ASP A 1011 -10.52 -0.89 -10.89
C ASP A 1011 -9.51 -0.85 -9.73
N SER A 1012 -8.32 -1.45 -9.88
CA SER A 1012 -7.26 -1.43 -8.86
C SER A 1012 -6.66 -0.03 -8.61
N SER A 1013 -6.92 0.95 -9.47
CA SER A 1013 -6.39 2.31 -9.34
C SER A 1013 -7.15 3.19 -8.34
N HIS A 1014 -8.33 2.79 -7.86
CA HIS A 1014 -9.06 3.54 -6.83
C HIS A 1014 -8.35 3.57 -5.47
N SER A 1015 -7.24 2.85 -5.29
CA SER A 1015 -6.51 2.73 -4.01
C SER A 1015 -5.11 3.36 -3.97
N VAL A 1016 -4.48 3.79 -5.09
CA VAL A 1016 -3.05 4.18 -5.07
C VAL A 1016 -2.72 5.56 -5.69
N ASP A 1017 -3.39 6.02 -6.75
CA ASP A 1017 -3.15 7.35 -7.35
C ASP A 1017 -4.41 7.87 -8.06
N SER A 1018 -4.99 8.97 -7.58
CA SER A 1018 -6.22 9.58 -8.12
C SER A 1018 -5.96 10.79 -9.04
N SER A 1019 -4.71 11.02 -9.46
CA SER A 1019 -4.39 12.12 -10.36
C SER A 1019 -4.95 11.91 -11.77
N GLU A 1020 -5.41 12.98 -12.43
CA GLU A 1020 -5.91 12.93 -13.81
C GLU A 1020 -4.86 12.40 -14.80
N VAL A 1021 -3.57 12.66 -14.52
CA VAL A 1021 -2.43 12.19 -15.33
C VAL A 1021 -2.27 10.67 -15.20
N ALA A 1022 -2.34 10.13 -13.97
CA ALA A 1022 -2.25 8.69 -13.76
C ALA A 1022 -3.44 7.94 -14.35
N GLN A 1023 -4.64 8.52 -14.24
CA GLN A 1023 -5.84 7.92 -14.82
C GLN A 1023 -5.79 7.91 -16.37
N ALA A 1024 -5.23 8.96 -16.99
CA ALA A 1024 -5.03 9.02 -18.43
C ALA A 1024 -3.95 8.02 -18.92
N ALA A 1025 -2.84 7.85 -18.19
CA ALA A 1025 -1.81 6.86 -18.51
C ALA A 1025 -2.37 5.43 -18.39
N LEU A 1026 -3.08 5.15 -17.31
CA LEU A 1026 -3.74 3.87 -17.08
C LEU A 1026 -4.69 3.48 -18.22
N THR A 1027 -5.54 4.42 -18.66
CA THR A 1027 -6.47 4.18 -19.79
C THR A 1027 -5.71 3.89 -21.08
N ARG A 1028 -4.63 4.64 -21.39
CA ARG A 1028 -3.83 4.38 -22.60
C ARG A 1028 -3.17 3.01 -22.59
N VAL A 1029 -2.52 2.61 -21.50
CA VAL A 1029 -1.84 1.30 -21.38
C VAL A 1029 -2.86 0.17 -21.53
N THR A 1030 -3.99 0.25 -20.82
CA THR A 1030 -5.01 -0.80 -20.88
C THR A 1030 -5.70 -0.91 -22.24
N GLU A 1031 -6.00 0.22 -22.91
CA GLU A 1031 -6.52 0.21 -24.28
C GLU A 1031 -5.51 -0.36 -25.29
N ARG A 1032 -4.24 0.03 -25.17
CA ARG A 1032 -3.15 -0.47 -26.03
C ARG A 1032 -2.95 -1.98 -25.85
N TYR A 1033 -2.84 -2.44 -24.61
CA TYR A 1033 -2.76 -3.87 -24.27
C TYR A 1033 -3.93 -4.65 -24.85
N LEU A 1034 -5.16 -4.19 -24.62
CA LEU A 1034 -6.34 -4.92 -25.06
C LEU A 1034 -6.37 -5.06 -26.59
N LYS A 1035 -6.03 -3.98 -27.31
CA LYS A 1035 -6.01 -3.99 -28.78
C LYS A 1035 -4.91 -4.90 -29.32
N GLU A 1036 -3.68 -4.74 -28.85
CA GLU A 1036 -2.51 -5.42 -29.42
C GLU A 1036 -2.46 -6.91 -29.05
N SER A 1037 -2.75 -7.27 -27.80
CA SER A 1037 -2.77 -8.67 -27.34
C SER A 1037 -3.86 -9.49 -28.05
N ARG A 1038 -5.05 -8.93 -28.24
CA ARG A 1038 -6.14 -9.59 -29.00
C ARG A 1038 -5.72 -9.84 -30.46
N GLN A 1039 -5.11 -8.85 -31.11
CA GLN A 1039 -4.64 -8.98 -32.48
C GLN A 1039 -3.50 -9.99 -32.61
N ALA A 1040 -2.53 -9.99 -31.69
CA ALA A 1040 -1.44 -10.95 -31.67
C ALA A 1040 -1.96 -12.38 -31.50
N PHE A 1041 -2.87 -12.60 -30.54
CA PHE A 1041 -3.49 -13.90 -30.28
C PHE A 1041 -4.27 -14.42 -31.49
N ILE A 1042 -5.17 -13.62 -32.07
CA ILE A 1042 -5.98 -14.06 -33.23
C ILE A 1042 -5.08 -14.38 -34.43
N ARG A 1043 -4.11 -13.52 -34.76
CA ARG A 1043 -3.20 -13.77 -35.89
C ARG A 1043 -2.39 -15.05 -35.72
N ALA A 1044 -1.84 -15.28 -34.53
CA ALA A 1044 -1.07 -16.50 -34.24
C ALA A 1044 -1.95 -17.76 -34.29
N TYR A 1045 -3.19 -17.66 -33.79
CA TYR A 1045 -4.17 -18.75 -33.86
C TYR A 1045 -4.57 -19.08 -35.30
N GLU A 1046 -4.86 -18.08 -36.13
CA GLU A 1046 -5.20 -18.26 -37.55
C GLU A 1046 -4.03 -18.89 -38.33
N GLN A 1047 -2.80 -18.45 -38.08
CA GLN A 1047 -1.60 -19.05 -38.67
C GLN A 1047 -1.45 -20.52 -38.26
N ALA A 1048 -1.61 -20.82 -36.97
CA ALA A 1048 -1.55 -22.18 -36.47
C ALA A 1048 -2.71 -23.06 -36.94
N THR A 1049 -3.85 -22.50 -37.36
CA THR A 1049 -5.03 -23.27 -37.80
C THR A 1049 -5.27 -23.27 -39.30
N THR A 1050 -4.36 -22.70 -40.10
CA THR A 1050 -4.50 -22.55 -41.56
C THR A 1050 -4.70 -23.90 -42.29
N SER A 1051 -4.16 -24.99 -41.75
CA SER A 1051 -4.27 -26.35 -42.31
C SER A 1051 -5.55 -27.11 -41.92
N LEU A 1052 -6.39 -26.56 -41.02
CA LEU A 1052 -7.61 -27.20 -40.58
C LEU A 1052 -8.68 -27.16 -41.69
N ALA A 1053 -9.09 -28.34 -42.15
CA ALA A 1053 -10.11 -28.47 -43.18
C ALA A 1053 -11.49 -28.05 -42.65
N HIS A 1054 -12.07 -27.01 -43.24
CA HIS A 1054 -13.43 -26.53 -42.97
C HIS A 1054 -14.22 -26.42 -44.28
N GLU A 1055 -15.55 -26.34 -44.20
CA GLU A 1055 -16.45 -26.19 -45.35
C GLU A 1055 -17.35 -24.95 -45.22
N TRP A 1056 -16.79 -23.83 -44.76
CA TRP A 1056 -17.54 -22.57 -44.57
C TRP A 1056 -18.40 -22.25 -45.79
N GLN A 1057 -19.69 -22.05 -45.56
CA GLN A 1057 -20.64 -21.70 -46.62
C GLN A 1057 -20.66 -20.21 -46.92
N ASP A 1058 -20.19 -19.39 -45.96
CA ASP A 1058 -20.07 -17.93 -46.07
C ASP A 1058 -18.58 -17.53 -46.00
N PRO A 1059 -18.08 -16.61 -46.85
CA PRO A 1059 -16.71 -16.09 -46.79
C PRO A 1059 -16.32 -15.50 -45.42
N ALA A 1060 -17.28 -14.99 -44.65
CA ALA A 1060 -17.08 -14.46 -43.31
C ALA A 1060 -17.35 -15.51 -42.20
N GLY A 1061 -17.50 -16.79 -42.53
CA GLY A 1061 -17.95 -17.83 -41.60
C GLY A 1061 -17.08 -17.98 -40.33
N ALA A 1062 -15.76 -17.87 -40.46
CA ALA A 1062 -14.83 -17.89 -39.33
C ALA A 1062 -15.03 -16.69 -38.37
N GLN A 1063 -15.18 -15.48 -38.93
CA GLN A 1063 -15.43 -14.26 -38.17
C GLN A 1063 -16.82 -14.30 -37.51
N ALA A 1064 -17.82 -14.82 -38.22
CA ALA A 1064 -19.17 -15.01 -37.71
C ALA A 1064 -19.20 -16.02 -36.55
N ALA A 1065 -18.45 -17.12 -36.64
CA ALA A 1065 -18.30 -18.07 -35.55
C ALA A 1065 -17.64 -17.43 -34.32
N LEU A 1066 -16.53 -16.71 -34.49
CA LEU A 1066 -15.85 -16.01 -33.39
C LEU A 1066 -16.80 -15.02 -32.69
N ALA A 1067 -17.53 -14.21 -33.43
CA ALA A 1067 -18.51 -13.27 -32.88
C ALA A 1067 -19.65 -13.99 -32.14
N LEU A 1068 -20.18 -15.07 -32.72
CA LEU A 1068 -21.28 -15.85 -32.15
C LEU A 1068 -20.91 -16.48 -30.79
N PHE A 1069 -19.75 -17.14 -30.72
CA PHE A 1069 -19.28 -17.78 -29.49
C PHE A 1069 -18.75 -16.76 -28.46
N SER A 1070 -18.30 -15.58 -28.90
CA SER A 1070 -18.00 -14.46 -27.99
C SER A 1070 -19.26 -13.90 -27.33
N LEU A 1071 -20.38 -13.83 -28.06
CA LEU A 1071 -21.69 -13.45 -27.48
C LEU A 1071 -22.21 -14.51 -26.50
N GLU A 1072 -22.01 -15.80 -26.79
CA GLU A 1072 -22.32 -16.90 -25.85
C GLU A 1072 -21.55 -16.72 -24.54
N LYS A 1073 -20.22 -16.53 -24.62
CA LYS A 1073 -19.38 -16.37 -23.42
C LYS A 1073 -19.73 -15.12 -22.63
N ALA A 1074 -19.97 -13.97 -23.28
CA ALA A 1074 -20.39 -12.75 -22.60
C ALA A 1074 -21.76 -12.91 -21.90
N ALA A 1075 -22.72 -13.60 -22.52
CA ALA A 1075 -24.01 -13.88 -21.89
C ALA A 1075 -23.89 -14.81 -20.67
N TYR A 1076 -23.01 -15.81 -20.76
CA TYR A 1076 -22.68 -16.69 -19.65
C TYR A 1076 -22.04 -15.92 -18.48
N GLU A 1077 -21.05 -15.07 -18.76
CA GLU A 1077 -20.36 -14.24 -17.75
C GLU A 1077 -21.33 -13.31 -17.03
N ILE A 1078 -22.23 -12.63 -17.73
CA ILE A 1078 -23.29 -11.83 -17.10
C ILE A 1078 -24.12 -12.68 -16.12
N ALA A 1079 -24.51 -13.88 -16.53
CA ALA A 1079 -25.32 -14.74 -15.70
C ALA A 1079 -24.56 -15.24 -14.45
N TYR A 1080 -23.26 -15.49 -14.60
CA TYR A 1080 -22.37 -15.91 -13.52
C TYR A 1080 -22.11 -14.78 -12.52
N GLU A 1081 -21.72 -13.60 -12.98
CA GLU A 1081 -21.42 -12.44 -12.11
C GLU A 1081 -22.67 -11.93 -11.40
N ALA A 1082 -23.83 -11.93 -12.06
CA ALA A 1082 -25.10 -11.55 -11.41
C ALA A 1082 -25.43 -12.43 -10.20
N GLN A 1083 -24.99 -13.69 -10.18
CA GLN A 1083 -25.30 -14.63 -9.10
C GLN A 1083 -24.22 -14.65 -8.01
N ASN A 1084 -22.95 -14.45 -8.39
CA ASN A 1084 -21.82 -14.64 -7.48
C ASN A 1084 -21.17 -13.31 -7.05
N ARG A 1085 -21.08 -12.31 -7.93
CA ARG A 1085 -20.36 -11.04 -7.71
C ARG A 1085 -21.03 -9.86 -8.45
N PRO A 1086 -22.18 -9.35 -7.97
CA PRO A 1086 -22.93 -8.31 -8.68
C PRO A 1086 -22.13 -7.01 -8.95
N THR A 1087 -21.12 -6.70 -8.15
CA THR A 1087 -20.25 -5.52 -8.36
C THR A 1087 -19.39 -5.62 -9.62
N TRP A 1088 -19.13 -6.82 -10.13
CA TRP A 1088 -18.31 -7.07 -11.32
C TRP A 1088 -19.12 -7.08 -12.64
N LEU A 1089 -20.44 -6.92 -12.57
CA LEU A 1089 -21.34 -6.92 -13.74
C LEU A 1089 -20.97 -5.92 -14.84
N ARG A 1090 -20.22 -4.86 -14.50
CA ARG A 1090 -19.77 -3.83 -15.45
C ARG A 1090 -18.86 -4.41 -16.54
N VAL A 1091 -17.98 -5.35 -16.19
CA VAL A 1091 -16.99 -5.93 -17.12
C VAL A 1091 -17.66 -6.68 -18.27
N PRO A 1092 -18.52 -7.70 -18.03
CA PRO A 1092 -19.18 -8.40 -19.12
C PRO A 1092 -20.28 -7.55 -19.81
N LEU A 1093 -20.83 -6.52 -19.15
CA LEU A 1093 -21.73 -5.53 -19.77
C LEU A 1093 -21.02 -4.72 -20.87
N HIS A 1094 -19.88 -4.11 -20.56
CA HIS A 1094 -19.08 -3.37 -21.55
C HIS A 1094 -18.52 -4.30 -22.63
N GLY A 1095 -18.16 -5.53 -22.28
CA GLY A 1095 -17.77 -6.57 -23.24
C GLY A 1095 -18.88 -6.88 -24.25
N LEU A 1096 -20.11 -7.09 -23.77
CA LEU A 1096 -21.27 -7.34 -24.64
C LEU A 1096 -21.55 -6.15 -25.57
N ASP A 1097 -21.50 -4.92 -25.07
CA ASP A 1097 -21.71 -3.73 -25.89
C ASP A 1097 -20.66 -3.55 -26.99
N ARG A 1098 -19.39 -3.81 -26.66
CA ARG A 1098 -18.29 -3.76 -27.63
C ARG A 1098 -18.45 -4.79 -28.73
N LEU A 1099 -18.75 -6.04 -28.35
CA LEU A 1099 -19.00 -7.12 -29.31
C LEU A 1099 -20.15 -6.76 -30.25
N LEU A 1100 -21.25 -6.21 -29.73
CA LEU A 1100 -22.38 -5.77 -30.55
C LEU A 1100 -22.05 -4.56 -31.45
N SER A 1101 -21.07 -3.74 -31.06
CA SER A 1101 -20.62 -2.58 -31.84
C SER A 1101 -19.64 -2.96 -32.96
N GLU A 1102 -18.68 -3.85 -32.69
CA GLU A 1102 -17.74 -4.40 -33.68
C GLU A 1102 -18.45 -5.19 -34.79
N VAL A 1103 -19.58 -5.79 -34.44
CA VAL A 1103 -20.38 -6.60 -35.34
C VAL A 1103 -21.26 -5.75 -36.27
N LYS A 1104 -21.66 -4.52 -35.87
CA LYS A 1104 -22.34 -3.55 -36.77
C LYS A 1104 -21.50 -3.18 -37.99
N THR A 1105 -20.18 -3.10 -37.83
CA THR A 1105 -19.23 -2.82 -38.91
C THR A 1105 -19.12 -3.95 -39.94
N LEU A 1106 -19.50 -5.19 -39.59
CA LEU A 1106 -19.45 -6.35 -40.47
C LEU A 1106 -20.74 -6.54 -41.29
N SER A 1107 -21.89 -6.00 -40.85
CA SER A 1107 -23.20 -6.26 -41.46
C SER A 1107 -23.78 -5.14 -42.35
N GLY A 1108 -23.04 -4.05 -42.62
CA GLY A 1108 -23.43 -3.02 -43.59
C GLY A 1108 -24.81 -2.36 -43.38
N GLY A 1109 -25.31 -2.29 -42.14
CA GLY A 1109 -26.66 -1.77 -41.82
C GLY A 1109 -26.63 -0.43 -41.08
N GLU A 1110 -27.59 0.45 -41.40
CA GLU A 1110 -27.76 1.81 -40.86
C GLU A 1110 -27.83 1.88 -39.31
N SER A 1111 -27.37 3.02 -38.78
CA SER A 1111 -27.16 3.33 -37.36
C SER A 1111 -28.40 3.14 -36.47
N LEU A 1112 -28.21 2.46 -35.34
CA LEU A 1112 -29.11 2.46 -34.16
C LEU A 1112 -28.89 3.70 -33.31
#